data_AF-A0A944GDA2-F1
#
_entry.id   AF-A0A944GDA2-F1
#
_cell.length_a   1.000
_cell.length_b   1.000
_cell.length_c   1.000
_cell.angle_alpha   90.00
_cell.angle_beta   90.00
_cell.angle_gamma   90.00
#
_symmetry.space_group_name_H-M   'P 1'
#
loop_
_entity.id
_entity.type
_entity.pdbx_description
1 polymer ?
#
loop_
_entity_poly.entity_id
_entity_poly.type
_entity_poly.pdbx_seq_one_letter_code
_entity_poly.pdbx_strand_id
1 'polypeptide(L)'
;MVRKKKFITCDGNQAAAHISYMFSEVAAIYPITPSSTMAEYVDEWAAAGRKNIFGETVLVQEMQSEAGAAGAVHGSLQAGALTSTYTASQGLLLMIPNMYKIAGELLPCVFHVSARTLASHALCIFGDHQDVMACRQTGFAMLAEGSVQEVMDLAGVAHLSTIKSRVPFINFFDGFRTSHEIQKIEMLENEDLADLIDQKALAEFRSRALTPEHPVSRGMAENPDHFFQHREACNPYYENVPEVVEYYMGKISEITGRSYHLFDYYGAKDAERVIVAMGSVTEAIRETVDYLMANGEKVGLIAVPLYRPFSAKHFLAALPQTAKRIAVRDRTKEPGANGEPLYLDVKDVLYGRENAPIVVGGRYGLGSKDTTPAQILSVFENLALPTPKNLFTIGIEDDVTFSSLPKREEIALGGEGMFEAKFYGLGADGTVGANKNSVKIIGDNTDKHCQAYFSYDSKKSGGFTCSHLRFGDAPIRSTYLVNTPNFVACHVQAYLRMYDVTRGLRKNGTFLLNTVWDEKGLIENLPNKVKRYFAQNNITVYYINATQIAQEIGLGNRTNTILQSAFFRITNVIPVDLAVEQMKKFIMKSYGKKGEDVVNKNYAAVDRGNEYHTLTIDPSWANLTDNDVVANNDPAFINEVVRPINAQDGDLLKVSAFKGIEDGTWQPGTAKYEKRGVAAFVPTWNAENCIQCNKCAYVCPHACIRPFVLTDEEKAGFNADTLEIKAPAALKGMHFRMQVGVLDCLGCGNCADVCPGNPKAGGPALKMVHIEDELDEAANWDYLVKNVSSKQNLIDVKANVKNSQFAT
;
A
#
# COMPACT_ATOMS: atom_id res chain seq x y z
N MET A 1 19.19 -29.42 -22.44
CA MET A 1 17.73 -29.26 -22.64
C MET A 1 17.39 -27.81 -22.33
N VAL A 2 16.63 -27.12 -23.19
CA VAL A 2 16.18 -25.75 -22.89
C VAL A 2 15.17 -25.84 -21.74
N ARG A 3 15.48 -25.21 -20.59
CA ARG A 3 14.63 -25.20 -19.39
C ARG A 3 13.29 -24.54 -19.73
N LYS A 4 12.18 -25.19 -19.38
CA LYS A 4 10.84 -24.64 -19.57
C LYS A 4 10.59 -23.59 -18.49
N LYS A 5 10.58 -22.30 -18.87
CA LYS A 5 10.29 -21.19 -17.95
C LYS A 5 8.89 -21.37 -17.33
N LYS A 6 8.80 -21.24 -16.01
CA LYS A 6 7.54 -21.22 -15.27
C LYS A 6 7.22 -19.80 -14.87
N PHE A 7 5.96 -19.40 -15.04
CA PHE A 7 5.50 -18.06 -14.69
C PHE A 7 4.45 -18.14 -13.60
N ILE A 8 4.44 -17.15 -12.73
CA ILE A 8 3.45 -16.97 -11.67
C ILE A 8 3.07 -15.49 -11.56
N THR A 9 1.80 -15.22 -11.27
CA THR A 9 1.33 -13.90 -10.88
C THR A 9 1.28 -13.78 -9.36
N CYS A 10 2.27 -13.08 -8.78
CA CYS A 10 2.45 -12.94 -7.34
C CYS A 10 2.95 -11.53 -6.97
N ASP A 11 2.99 -11.23 -5.67
CA ASP A 11 3.58 -9.98 -5.16
C ASP A 11 5.02 -10.17 -4.65
N GLY A 12 5.70 -9.06 -4.36
CA GLY A 12 7.08 -9.09 -3.86
C GLY A 12 7.24 -9.88 -2.56
N ASN A 13 6.28 -9.79 -1.63
CA ASN A 13 6.33 -10.57 -0.40
C ASN A 13 6.24 -12.07 -0.69
N GLN A 14 5.35 -12.51 -1.59
CA GLN A 14 5.26 -13.90 -1.98
C GLN A 14 6.56 -14.38 -2.67
N ALA A 15 7.18 -13.56 -3.51
CA ALA A 15 8.45 -13.87 -4.15
C ALA A 15 9.60 -14.03 -3.13
N ALA A 16 9.74 -13.07 -2.21
CA ALA A 16 10.77 -13.12 -1.15
C ALA A 16 10.57 -14.32 -0.21
N ALA A 17 9.33 -14.56 0.23
CA ALA A 17 8.97 -15.72 1.03
C ALA A 17 9.26 -17.03 0.29
N HIS A 18 8.96 -17.08 -1.01
CA HIS A 18 9.17 -18.26 -1.84
C HIS A 18 10.63 -18.70 -1.86
N ILE A 19 11.55 -17.75 -2.07
CA ILE A 19 12.98 -17.98 -2.07
C ILE A 19 13.51 -18.21 -0.65
N SER A 20 13.11 -17.40 0.32
CA SER A 20 13.52 -17.58 1.72
C SER A 20 13.18 -18.96 2.26
N TYR A 21 12.00 -19.50 1.92
CA TYR A 21 11.60 -20.85 2.30
C TYR A 21 12.56 -21.92 1.80
N MET A 22 13.15 -21.75 0.61
CA MET A 22 14.07 -22.73 0.01
C MET A 22 15.36 -22.89 0.83
N PHE A 23 15.86 -21.80 1.40
CA PHE A 23 17.17 -21.74 2.07
C PHE A 23 17.11 -21.79 3.59
N SER A 24 15.92 -21.70 4.18
CA SER A 24 15.77 -21.62 5.64
C SER A 24 15.38 -22.96 6.24
N GLU A 25 15.89 -23.25 7.42
CA GLU A 25 15.42 -24.34 8.28
C GLU A 25 14.53 -23.80 9.40
N VAL A 26 14.84 -22.58 9.89
CA VAL A 26 14.09 -21.89 10.93
C VAL A 26 13.71 -20.49 10.43
N ALA A 27 12.51 -20.04 10.78
CA ALA A 27 12.07 -18.67 10.62
C ALA A 27 11.54 -18.13 11.96
N ALA A 28 12.29 -17.23 12.59
CA ALA A 28 11.85 -16.56 13.82
C ALA A 28 11.21 -15.22 13.43
N ILE A 29 9.93 -15.04 13.77
CA ILE A 29 9.09 -13.99 13.18
C ILE A 29 8.37 -13.14 14.25
N TYR A 30 7.93 -11.96 13.83
CA TYR A 30 6.92 -11.16 14.51
C TYR A 30 6.17 -10.30 13.47
N PRO A 31 4.84 -10.15 13.57
CA PRO A 31 4.07 -9.48 12.52
C PRO A 31 4.22 -7.96 12.56
N ILE A 32 4.65 -7.37 11.45
CA ILE A 32 4.64 -5.93 11.22
C ILE A 32 4.34 -5.60 9.76
N THR A 33 3.39 -4.70 9.50
CA THR A 33 3.09 -4.26 8.13
C THR A 33 4.29 -3.49 7.53
N PRO A 34 4.66 -3.67 6.25
CA PRO A 34 4.08 -4.56 5.25
C PRO A 34 4.82 -5.92 5.11
N SER A 35 5.60 -6.38 6.09
CA SER A 35 6.36 -7.64 5.99
C SER A 35 5.56 -8.87 6.43
N SER A 36 4.48 -8.71 7.19
CA SER A 36 3.69 -9.81 7.78
C SER A 36 3.33 -10.92 6.80
N THR A 37 2.94 -10.59 5.56
CA THR A 37 2.49 -11.62 4.60
C THR A 37 3.60 -12.57 4.18
N MET A 38 4.88 -12.18 4.27
CA MET A 38 5.98 -13.13 4.04
C MET A 38 5.98 -14.26 5.08
N ALA A 39 5.81 -13.89 6.35
CA ALA A 39 5.76 -14.84 7.45
C ALA A 39 4.51 -15.74 7.38
N GLU A 40 3.36 -15.15 7.02
CA GLU A 40 2.11 -15.89 6.79
C GLU A 40 2.26 -16.93 5.67
N TYR A 41 2.88 -16.58 4.53
CA TYR A 41 3.13 -17.55 3.46
C TYR A 41 4.04 -18.70 3.88
N VAL A 42 5.10 -18.40 4.63
CA VAL A 42 6.05 -19.41 5.10
C VAL A 42 5.37 -20.36 6.09
N ASP A 43 4.54 -19.84 7.00
CA ASP A 43 3.76 -20.65 7.93
C ASP A 43 2.72 -21.53 7.20
N GLU A 44 1.94 -20.95 6.28
CA GLU A 44 0.96 -21.69 5.48
C GLU A 44 1.61 -22.82 4.67
N TRP A 45 2.77 -22.56 4.06
CA TRP A 45 3.49 -23.57 3.28
C TRP A 45 4.14 -24.65 4.15
N ALA A 46 4.65 -24.30 5.33
CA ALA A 46 5.15 -25.27 6.30
C ALA A 46 4.02 -26.19 6.78
N ALA A 47 2.87 -25.63 7.15
CA ALA A 47 1.68 -26.38 7.55
C ALA A 47 1.15 -27.28 6.42
N ALA A 48 1.29 -26.85 5.16
CA ALA A 48 0.96 -27.64 3.97
C ALA A 48 2.02 -28.71 3.61
N GLY A 49 3.13 -28.83 4.38
CA GLY A 49 4.16 -29.83 4.17
C GLY A 49 5.15 -29.53 3.04
N ARG A 50 5.24 -28.28 2.58
CA ARG A 50 6.20 -27.87 1.53
C ARG A 50 7.64 -28.12 2.01
N LYS A 51 8.50 -28.63 1.13
CA LYS A 51 9.90 -28.90 1.45
C LYS A 51 10.84 -27.81 0.94
N ASN A 52 11.82 -27.44 1.77
CA ASN A 52 12.95 -26.59 1.40
C ASN A 52 13.99 -27.39 0.58
N ILE A 53 15.11 -26.78 0.19
CA ILE A 53 16.17 -27.44 -0.59
C ILE A 53 16.81 -28.62 0.19
N PHE A 54 16.69 -28.63 1.52
CA PHE A 54 17.21 -29.69 2.38
C PHE A 54 16.22 -30.85 2.60
N GLY A 55 15.03 -30.81 1.99
CA GLY A 55 14.00 -31.85 2.14
C GLY A 55 13.15 -31.72 3.42
N GLU A 56 13.28 -30.60 4.14
CA GLU A 56 12.62 -30.35 5.43
C GLU A 56 11.53 -29.28 5.33
N THR A 57 10.60 -29.28 6.29
CA THR A 57 9.64 -28.18 6.47
C THR A 57 10.27 -27.11 7.34
N VAL A 58 10.09 -25.83 7.00
CA VAL A 58 10.62 -24.71 7.81
C VAL A 58 9.94 -24.70 9.18
N LEU A 59 10.73 -24.60 10.26
CA LEU A 59 10.22 -24.36 11.61
C LEU A 59 9.93 -22.87 11.78
N VAL A 60 8.66 -22.51 11.84
CA VAL A 60 8.22 -21.13 12.06
C VAL A 60 7.95 -20.92 13.55
N GLN A 61 8.55 -19.88 14.13
CA GLN A 61 8.35 -19.53 15.53
C GLN A 61 8.05 -18.04 15.68
N GLU A 62 6.83 -17.73 16.10
CA GLU A 62 6.45 -16.37 16.51
C GLU A 62 7.03 -16.06 17.89
N MET A 63 7.62 -14.87 18.02
CA MET A 63 8.18 -14.34 19.27
C MET A 63 7.29 -13.25 19.86
N GLN A 64 7.66 -12.70 21.02
CA GLN A 64 6.90 -11.64 21.68
C GLN A 64 7.13 -10.23 21.09
N SER A 65 8.20 -10.06 20.31
CA SER A 65 8.57 -8.83 19.59
C SER A 65 9.68 -9.13 18.58
N GLU A 66 9.99 -8.19 17.69
CA GLU A 66 11.12 -8.29 16.77
C GLU A 66 12.47 -8.37 17.49
N ALA A 67 12.61 -7.77 18.68
CA ALA A 67 13.81 -7.95 19.51
C ALA A 67 13.98 -9.41 19.95
N GLY A 68 12.87 -10.05 20.35
CA GLY A 68 12.83 -11.49 20.67
C GLY A 68 13.12 -12.34 19.44
N ALA A 69 12.54 -12.01 18.28
CA ALA A 69 12.82 -12.66 17.01
C ALA A 69 14.30 -12.57 16.65
N ALA A 70 14.93 -11.40 16.74
CA ALA A 70 16.35 -11.24 16.44
C ALA A 70 17.26 -12.05 17.39
N GLY A 71 16.91 -12.14 18.67
CA GLY A 71 17.61 -13.00 19.63
C GLY A 71 17.45 -14.49 19.32
N ALA A 72 16.25 -14.92 18.91
CA ALA A 72 15.99 -16.28 18.47
C ALA A 72 16.74 -16.62 17.17
N VAL A 73 16.80 -15.69 16.21
CA VAL A 73 17.64 -15.82 15.01
C VAL A 73 19.10 -16.02 15.41
N HIS A 74 19.64 -15.16 16.27
CA HIS A 74 21.02 -15.26 16.75
C HIS A 74 21.31 -16.61 17.41
N GLY A 75 20.45 -17.06 18.33
CA GLY A 75 20.60 -18.35 19.00
C GLY A 75 20.52 -19.55 18.06
N SER A 76 19.57 -19.53 17.11
CA SER A 76 19.39 -20.59 16.11
C SER A 76 20.60 -20.72 15.18
N LEU A 77 21.14 -19.58 14.73
CA LEU A 77 22.38 -19.54 13.93
C LEU A 77 23.58 -20.06 14.72
N GLN A 78 23.69 -19.71 16.01
CA GLN A 78 24.73 -20.22 16.89
C GLN A 78 24.63 -21.74 17.11
N ALA A 79 23.40 -22.28 17.14
CA ALA A 79 23.14 -23.72 17.16
C ALA A 79 23.34 -24.40 15.79
N GLY A 80 23.72 -23.63 14.77
CA GLY A 80 24.09 -24.16 13.46
C GLY A 80 22.93 -24.37 12.52
N ALA A 81 21.76 -23.73 12.70
CA ALA A 81 20.64 -23.79 11.76
C ALA A 81 20.53 -22.52 10.89
N LEU A 82 20.35 -22.68 9.58
CA LEU A 82 20.14 -21.56 8.66
C LEU A 82 18.79 -20.91 8.97
N THR A 83 18.83 -19.65 9.41
CA THR A 83 17.68 -18.98 9.98
C THR A 83 17.40 -17.65 9.29
N SER A 84 16.15 -17.43 8.90
CA SER A 84 15.69 -16.16 8.31
C SER A 84 14.69 -15.45 9.21
N THR A 85 14.42 -14.19 8.90
CA THR A 85 13.34 -13.42 9.51
C THR A 85 12.77 -12.38 8.54
N TYR A 86 11.59 -11.85 8.85
CA TYR A 86 10.84 -10.91 8.03
C TYR A 86 10.45 -9.71 8.89
N THR A 87 10.85 -8.50 8.51
CA THR A 87 10.61 -7.30 9.35
C THR A 87 10.55 -6.02 8.52
N ALA A 88 10.22 -4.90 9.16
CA ALA A 88 10.18 -3.56 8.55
C ALA A 88 10.21 -2.49 9.65
N SER A 89 10.59 -1.25 9.31
CA SER A 89 10.40 -0.06 10.14
C SER A 89 10.83 -0.22 11.60
N GLN A 90 9.92 0.00 12.54
CA GLN A 90 10.14 -0.12 13.98
C GLN A 90 10.66 -1.49 14.38
N GLY A 91 10.16 -2.54 13.72
CA GLY A 91 10.58 -3.91 13.96
C GLY A 91 12.06 -4.10 13.67
N LEU A 92 12.54 -3.56 12.53
CA LEU A 92 13.95 -3.62 12.17
C LEU A 92 14.83 -2.87 13.18
N LEU A 93 14.38 -1.71 13.68
CA LEU A 93 15.11 -0.97 14.72
C LEU A 93 15.31 -1.81 16.00
N LEU A 94 14.31 -2.60 16.39
CA LEU A 94 14.40 -3.49 17.55
C LEU A 94 15.39 -4.65 17.34
N MET A 95 15.73 -4.98 16.09
CA MET A 95 16.70 -6.02 15.76
C MET A 95 18.15 -5.52 15.75
N ILE A 96 18.39 -4.21 15.65
CA ILE A 96 19.73 -3.61 15.51
C ILE A 96 20.76 -4.15 16.53
N PRO A 97 20.45 -4.28 17.84
CA PRO A 97 21.43 -4.78 18.80
C PRO A 97 21.93 -6.20 18.47
N ASN A 98 21.02 -7.08 18.04
CA ASN A 98 21.37 -8.44 17.63
C ASN A 98 22.05 -8.47 16.26
N MET A 99 21.75 -7.53 15.36
CA MET A 99 22.45 -7.44 14.07
C MET A 99 23.96 -7.23 14.27
N TYR A 100 24.39 -6.37 15.20
CA TYR A 100 25.82 -6.25 15.51
C TYR A 100 26.44 -7.56 16.01
N LYS A 101 25.71 -8.35 16.81
CA LYS A 101 26.17 -9.65 17.30
C LYS A 101 26.27 -10.68 16.17
N ILE A 102 25.23 -10.80 15.35
CA ILE A 102 25.16 -11.73 14.22
C ILE A 102 26.28 -11.43 13.21
N ALA A 103 26.49 -10.16 12.86
CA ALA A 103 27.56 -9.74 11.95
C ALA A 103 28.95 -9.92 12.58
N GLY A 104 29.15 -9.49 13.83
CA GLY A 104 30.43 -9.61 14.54
C GLY A 104 30.87 -11.06 14.74
N GLU A 105 29.93 -12.00 14.80
CA GLU A 105 30.20 -13.43 14.93
C GLU A 105 30.24 -14.16 13.57
N LEU A 106 30.09 -13.43 12.46
CA LEU A 106 30.14 -13.93 11.08
C LEU A 106 29.21 -15.13 10.88
N LEU A 107 27.93 -14.92 11.18
CA LEU A 107 26.86 -15.91 11.06
C LEU A 107 26.06 -15.69 9.76
N PRO A 108 25.89 -16.74 8.94
CA PRO A 108 25.19 -16.62 7.66
C PRO A 108 23.67 -16.56 7.86
N CYS A 109 23.05 -15.41 7.56
CA CYS A 109 21.59 -15.25 7.61
C CYS A 109 21.10 -14.17 6.65
N VAL A 110 19.80 -14.20 6.34
CA VAL A 110 19.15 -13.17 5.53
C VAL A 110 17.92 -12.63 6.26
N PHE A 111 17.91 -11.32 6.45
CA PHE A 111 16.75 -10.56 6.91
C PHE A 111 16.04 -10.02 5.68
N HIS A 112 14.82 -10.48 5.43
CA HIS A 112 13.99 -9.98 4.33
C HIS A 112 13.17 -8.79 4.84
N VAL A 113 13.42 -7.61 4.27
CA VAL A 113 12.87 -6.34 4.77
C VAL A 113 12.03 -5.68 3.69
N SER A 114 10.73 -5.51 3.95
CA SER A 114 9.90 -4.64 3.14
C SER A 114 10.03 -3.19 3.64
N ALA A 115 11.06 -2.50 3.14
CA ALA A 115 11.56 -1.23 3.65
C ALA A 115 10.44 -0.19 3.84
N ARG A 116 10.33 0.36 5.04
CA ARG A 116 9.20 1.16 5.52
C ARG A 116 9.65 2.37 6.33
N THR A 117 8.92 3.47 6.18
CA THR A 117 9.06 4.70 6.96
C THR A 117 9.15 4.45 8.46
N LEU A 118 10.10 5.12 9.11
CA LEU A 118 10.17 5.22 10.57
C LEU A 118 9.18 6.26 11.09
N ALA A 119 8.55 5.95 12.21
CA ALA A 119 7.71 6.89 12.95
C ALA A 119 8.58 8.04 13.48
N SER A 120 8.28 9.25 13.01
CA SER A 120 8.98 10.49 13.39
C SER A 120 7.98 11.51 13.95
N HIS A 121 7.54 12.49 13.16
CA HIS A 121 6.42 13.37 13.49
C HIS A 121 5.06 12.64 13.45
N ALA A 122 4.99 11.57 12.68
CA ALA A 122 3.83 10.69 12.60
C ALA A 122 4.26 9.25 12.27
N LEU A 123 3.40 8.28 12.57
CA LEU A 123 3.52 6.91 12.07
C LEU A 123 3.14 6.87 10.59
N CYS A 124 3.93 6.16 9.78
CA CYS A 124 3.57 5.83 8.41
C CYS A 124 3.81 4.33 8.17
N ILE A 125 2.83 3.64 7.60
CA ILE A 125 2.97 2.21 7.26
C ILE A 125 3.67 1.98 5.92
N PHE A 126 3.83 3.04 5.13
CA PHE A 126 4.23 2.98 3.73
C PHE A 126 5.75 2.98 3.54
N GLY A 127 6.18 2.67 2.32
CA GLY A 127 7.55 2.33 1.99
C GLY A 127 8.47 3.52 1.71
N ASP A 128 9.60 3.53 2.42
CA ASP A 128 10.82 4.28 2.11
C ASP A 128 12.01 3.57 2.77
N HIS A 129 13.24 4.09 2.65
CA HIS A 129 14.46 3.41 3.11
C HIS A 129 14.93 3.84 4.50
N GLN A 130 14.13 4.58 5.29
CA GLN A 130 14.58 5.09 6.59
C GLN A 130 15.04 3.99 7.55
N ASP A 131 14.35 2.85 7.55
CA ASP A 131 14.64 1.72 8.41
C ASP A 131 15.94 0.98 8.04
N VAL A 132 16.12 0.65 6.77
CA VAL A 132 17.33 -0.01 6.26
C VAL A 132 18.53 0.92 6.37
N MET A 133 18.37 2.23 6.14
CA MET A 133 19.45 3.21 6.30
C MET A 133 19.87 3.39 7.76
N ALA A 134 18.98 3.15 8.73
CA ALA A 134 19.30 3.13 10.16
C ALA A 134 20.14 1.89 10.57
N CYS A 135 20.28 0.91 9.69
CA CYS A 135 21.03 -0.33 9.92
C CYS A 135 22.36 -0.40 9.16
N ARG A 136 22.71 0.60 8.35
CA ARG A 136 23.86 0.57 7.41
C ARG A 136 25.23 0.37 8.08
N GLN A 137 25.31 0.63 9.38
CA GLN A 137 26.52 0.54 10.21
C GLN A 137 26.63 -0.77 11.01
N THR A 138 25.61 -1.63 10.98
CA THR A 138 25.55 -2.85 11.79
C THR A 138 26.56 -3.92 11.39
N GLY A 139 27.12 -3.81 10.17
CA GLY A 139 27.97 -4.82 9.57
C GLY A 139 27.20 -5.85 8.74
N PHE A 140 25.89 -5.69 8.51
CA PHE A 140 25.19 -6.48 7.51
C PHE A 140 25.54 -5.99 6.10
N ALA A 141 25.68 -6.92 5.15
CA ALA A 141 25.58 -6.59 3.74
C ALA A 141 24.14 -6.16 3.42
N MET A 142 23.95 -5.29 2.43
CA MET A 142 22.64 -4.74 2.08
C MET A 142 22.41 -4.86 0.59
N LEU A 143 21.43 -5.68 0.21
CA LEU A 143 21.04 -5.95 -1.17
C LEU A 143 19.63 -5.41 -1.41
N ALA A 144 19.47 -4.55 -2.41
CA ALA A 144 18.25 -3.85 -2.75
C ALA A 144 17.64 -4.38 -4.05
N GLU A 145 16.31 -4.53 -4.07
CA GLU A 145 15.58 -5.11 -5.19
C GLU A 145 14.49 -4.12 -5.67
N GLY A 146 14.51 -3.81 -6.97
CA GLY A 146 13.69 -2.77 -7.60
C GLY A 146 12.37 -3.25 -8.20
N SER A 147 12.16 -4.56 -8.37
CA SER A 147 10.92 -5.10 -8.92
C SER A 147 10.57 -6.46 -8.30
N VAL A 148 9.33 -6.92 -8.50
CA VAL A 148 8.89 -8.25 -8.02
C VAL A 148 9.74 -9.36 -8.66
N GLN A 149 10.17 -9.19 -9.91
CA GLN A 149 11.07 -10.13 -10.57
C GLN A 149 12.48 -10.09 -9.95
N GLU A 150 13.02 -8.89 -9.69
CA GLU A 150 14.31 -8.75 -9.00
C GLU A 150 14.26 -9.39 -7.59
N VAL A 151 13.14 -9.31 -6.88
CA VAL A 151 12.95 -10.02 -5.60
C VAL A 151 13.05 -11.54 -5.75
N MET A 152 12.43 -12.12 -6.79
CA MET A 152 12.55 -13.56 -7.07
C MET A 152 13.99 -13.97 -7.41
N ASP A 153 14.72 -13.12 -8.13
CA ASP A 153 16.04 -13.47 -8.66
C ASP A 153 17.17 -13.23 -7.65
N LEU A 154 17.15 -12.09 -6.94
CA LEU A 154 18.24 -11.62 -6.11
C LEU A 154 18.15 -12.09 -4.65
N ALA A 155 16.96 -12.46 -4.16
CA ALA A 155 16.83 -13.06 -2.82
C ALA A 155 17.68 -14.33 -2.68
N GLY A 156 17.82 -15.11 -3.76
CA GLY A 156 18.68 -16.30 -3.81
C GLY A 156 20.16 -15.93 -3.76
N VAL A 157 20.55 -14.83 -4.41
CA VAL A 157 21.90 -14.28 -4.35
C VAL A 157 22.27 -13.93 -2.91
N ALA A 158 21.39 -13.30 -2.14
CA ALA A 158 21.64 -12.97 -0.74
C ALA A 158 21.89 -14.23 0.11
N HIS A 159 21.07 -15.28 -0.06
CA HIS A 159 21.21 -16.56 0.66
C HIS A 159 22.49 -17.31 0.29
N LEU A 160 22.80 -17.42 -1.00
CA LEU A 160 24.01 -18.07 -1.47
C LEU A 160 25.27 -17.31 -1.03
N SER A 161 25.23 -15.98 -1.12
CA SER A 161 26.35 -15.11 -0.73
C SER A 161 26.59 -15.11 0.76
N THR A 162 25.55 -15.13 1.60
CA THR A 162 25.73 -15.16 3.06
C THR A 162 26.35 -16.48 3.51
N ILE A 163 25.95 -17.61 2.93
CA ILE A 163 26.55 -18.93 3.24
C ILE A 163 28.04 -18.93 2.88
N LYS A 164 28.40 -18.41 1.70
CA LYS A 164 29.79 -18.42 1.21
C LYS A 164 30.70 -17.40 1.91
N SER A 165 30.20 -16.19 2.16
CA SER A 165 30.99 -15.10 2.74
C SER A 165 30.99 -15.08 4.27
N ARG A 166 30.00 -15.74 4.90
CA ARG A 166 29.66 -15.67 6.33
C ARG A 166 29.15 -14.31 6.81
N VAL A 167 29.04 -13.32 5.93
CA VAL A 167 28.51 -12.00 6.27
C VAL A 167 26.98 -12.06 6.14
N PRO A 168 26.22 -11.64 7.16
CA PRO A 168 24.75 -11.63 7.09
C PRO A 168 24.22 -10.54 6.16
N PHE A 169 23.04 -10.74 5.58
CA PHE A 169 22.43 -9.84 4.60
C PHE A 169 21.10 -9.25 5.08
N ILE A 170 20.92 -7.96 4.86
CA ILE A 170 19.60 -7.33 4.72
C ILE A 170 19.26 -7.41 3.24
N ASN A 171 18.28 -8.22 2.88
CA ASN A 171 17.69 -8.25 1.55
C ASN A 171 16.41 -7.43 1.58
N PHE A 172 16.35 -6.31 0.84
CA PHE A 172 15.24 -5.38 0.98
C PHE A 172 14.67 -4.87 -0.33
N PHE A 173 13.38 -4.58 -0.26
CA PHE A 173 12.58 -4.05 -1.36
C PHE A 173 11.51 -3.10 -0.81
N ASP A 174 11.00 -2.23 -1.66
CA ASP A 174 10.20 -1.11 -1.20
C ASP A 174 8.83 -1.56 -0.66
N GLY A 175 8.54 -1.18 0.60
CA GLY A 175 7.27 -1.44 1.28
C GLY A 175 6.09 -0.88 0.48
N PHE A 176 5.03 -1.68 0.38
CA PHE A 176 3.92 -1.56 -0.56
C PHE A 176 4.30 -1.55 -2.04
N ARG A 177 5.17 -0.63 -2.48
CA ARG A 177 5.46 -0.37 -3.90
C ARG A 177 6.01 -1.59 -4.65
N THR A 178 6.79 -2.43 -3.98
CA THR A 178 7.26 -3.72 -4.51
C THR A 178 6.63 -4.88 -3.74
N SER A 179 6.62 -4.81 -2.41
CA SER A 179 6.11 -5.90 -1.56
C SER A 179 4.64 -6.31 -1.83
N HIS A 180 3.79 -5.36 -2.25
CA HIS A 180 2.36 -5.57 -2.50
C HIS A 180 1.95 -5.31 -3.96
N GLU A 181 2.91 -4.95 -4.81
CA GLU A 181 2.67 -4.90 -6.24
C GLU A 181 2.62 -6.33 -6.78
N ILE A 182 1.54 -6.66 -7.47
CA ILE A 182 1.38 -7.96 -8.12
C ILE A 182 1.93 -7.85 -9.52
N GLN A 183 2.84 -8.74 -9.90
CA GLN A 183 3.34 -8.88 -11.26
C GLN A 183 3.30 -10.33 -11.73
N LYS A 184 3.19 -10.55 -13.05
CA LYS A 184 3.56 -11.83 -13.67
C LYS A 184 5.07 -11.90 -13.83
N ILE A 185 5.69 -12.85 -13.14
CA ILE A 185 7.15 -13.05 -13.09
C ILE A 185 7.54 -14.47 -13.48
N GLU A 186 8.77 -14.65 -13.93
CA GLU A 186 9.42 -15.95 -14.03
C GLU A 186 9.79 -16.44 -12.63
N MET A 187 9.39 -17.66 -12.32
CA MET A 187 9.57 -18.31 -11.02
C MET A 187 10.80 -19.23 -11.04
N LEU A 188 11.61 -19.16 -9.99
CA LEU A 188 12.67 -20.13 -9.71
C LEU A 188 12.14 -21.24 -8.79
N GLU A 189 12.65 -22.46 -8.92
CA GLU A 189 12.31 -23.62 -8.10
C GLU A 189 13.56 -24.13 -7.36
N ASN A 190 13.36 -25.06 -6.41
CA ASN A 190 14.44 -25.59 -5.57
C ASN A 190 15.59 -26.15 -6.43
N GLU A 191 15.27 -26.89 -7.49
CA GLU A 191 16.23 -27.55 -8.38
C GLU A 191 17.12 -26.56 -9.14
N ASP A 192 16.65 -25.32 -9.31
CA ASP A 192 17.41 -24.30 -10.03
C ASP A 192 18.52 -23.68 -9.18
N LEU A 193 18.39 -23.73 -7.86
CA LEU A 193 19.27 -23.06 -6.91
C LEU A 193 20.05 -24.04 -6.01
N ALA A 194 19.58 -25.28 -5.83
CA ALA A 194 20.18 -26.26 -4.93
C ALA A 194 21.67 -26.52 -5.23
N ASP A 195 22.02 -26.66 -6.51
CA ASP A 195 23.39 -26.95 -6.95
C ASP A 195 24.35 -25.75 -6.80
N LEU A 196 23.83 -24.55 -6.52
CA LEU A 196 24.64 -23.34 -6.29
C LEU A 196 25.15 -23.21 -4.85
N ILE A 197 24.60 -23.99 -3.91
CA ILE A 197 25.01 -23.96 -2.51
C ILE A 197 26.47 -24.43 -2.40
N ASP A 198 27.32 -23.59 -1.81
CA ASP A 198 28.68 -23.97 -1.46
C ASP A 198 28.66 -24.98 -0.31
N GLN A 199 28.69 -26.27 -0.66
CA GLN A 199 28.59 -27.38 0.29
C GLN A 199 29.70 -27.37 1.34
N LYS A 200 30.89 -26.86 0.97
CA LYS A 200 32.01 -26.72 1.91
C LYS A 200 31.70 -25.62 2.92
N ALA A 201 31.29 -24.44 2.46
CA ALA A 201 30.95 -23.34 3.36
C ALA A 201 29.78 -23.69 4.30
N LEU A 202 28.78 -24.43 3.80
CA LEU A 202 27.68 -24.94 4.59
C LEU A 202 28.16 -25.93 5.66
N ALA A 203 28.99 -26.92 5.30
CA ALA A 203 29.54 -27.89 6.25
C ALA A 203 30.39 -27.20 7.33
N GLU A 204 31.18 -26.19 6.95
CA GLU A 204 31.95 -25.40 7.89
C GLU A 204 31.09 -24.54 8.82
N PHE A 205 29.93 -24.04 8.36
CA PHE A 205 28.97 -23.37 9.24
C PHE A 205 28.46 -24.34 10.31
N ARG A 206 28.07 -25.56 9.93
CA ARG A 206 27.60 -26.58 10.87
C ARG A 206 28.69 -27.00 11.85
N SER A 207 29.94 -27.17 11.41
CA SER A 207 31.04 -27.57 12.30
C SER A 207 31.40 -26.48 13.33
N ARG A 208 31.03 -25.23 13.07
CA ARG A 208 31.18 -24.11 14.02
C ARG A 208 29.99 -23.97 14.97
N ALA A 209 28.96 -24.81 14.91
CA ALA A 209 27.81 -24.72 15.81
C ALA A 209 28.22 -24.92 17.29
N LEU A 210 27.47 -24.33 18.20
CA LEU A 210 27.59 -24.62 19.64
C LEU A 210 27.03 -26.02 19.93
N THR A 211 27.90 -26.91 20.41
CA THR A 211 27.52 -28.25 20.89
C THR A 211 28.44 -28.67 22.03
N PRO A 212 27.93 -29.43 23.02
CA PRO A 212 28.76 -29.97 24.10
C PRO A 212 29.84 -30.94 23.63
N GLU A 213 29.75 -31.51 22.43
CA GLU A 213 30.75 -32.45 21.89
C GLU A 213 32.04 -31.77 21.44
N HIS A 214 31.96 -30.50 21.01
CA HIS A 214 33.10 -29.67 20.63
C HIS A 214 32.89 -28.21 21.09
N PRO A 215 32.94 -27.96 22.41
CA PRO A 215 32.49 -26.70 22.98
C PRO A 215 33.42 -25.54 22.65
N VAL A 216 32.82 -24.37 22.42
CA VAL A 216 33.51 -23.08 22.27
C VAL A 216 32.80 -22.00 23.09
N SER A 217 33.52 -20.94 23.45
CA SER A 217 32.94 -19.76 24.10
C SER A 217 32.89 -18.59 23.11
N ARG A 218 31.77 -17.86 23.04
CA ARG A 218 31.55 -16.72 22.14
C ARG A 218 30.89 -15.57 22.88
N GLY A 219 31.10 -14.35 22.39
CA GLY A 219 30.53 -13.15 22.99
C GLY A 219 31.11 -12.81 24.36
N MET A 220 32.39 -13.09 24.57
CA MET A 220 33.12 -12.71 25.78
C MET A 220 33.23 -11.19 25.91
N ALA A 221 33.53 -10.71 27.11
CA ALA A 221 33.92 -9.32 27.33
C ALA A 221 35.43 -9.16 27.09
N GLU A 222 35.81 -8.20 26.25
CA GLU A 222 37.21 -7.91 25.92
C GLU A 222 37.62 -6.54 26.46
N ASN A 223 38.90 -6.41 26.84
CA ASN A 223 39.49 -5.18 27.32
C ASN A 223 40.02 -4.31 26.15
N PRO A 224 40.33 -3.02 26.38
CA PRO A 224 40.85 -2.13 25.35
C PRO A 224 42.21 -2.54 24.74
N ASP A 225 42.96 -3.43 25.37
CA ASP A 225 44.29 -3.89 24.94
C ASP A 225 44.26 -4.77 23.68
N HIS A 226 43.14 -5.43 23.38
CA HIS A 226 42.99 -6.29 22.19
C HIS A 226 41.69 -6.16 21.42
N PHE A 227 40.63 -5.54 21.98
CA PHE A 227 39.33 -5.43 21.30
C PHE A 227 39.43 -4.81 19.91
N PHE A 228 40.23 -3.75 19.73
CA PHE A 228 40.34 -3.07 18.45
C PHE A 228 40.98 -3.97 17.39
N GLN A 229 42.11 -4.62 17.73
CA GLN A 229 42.78 -5.57 16.84
C GLN A 229 41.85 -6.73 16.45
N HIS A 230 41.08 -7.25 17.40
CA HIS A 230 40.13 -8.33 17.14
C HIS A 230 38.94 -7.86 16.28
N ARG A 231 38.45 -6.63 16.48
CA ARG A 231 37.36 -6.06 15.67
C ARG A 231 37.74 -5.88 14.20
N GLU A 232 39.00 -5.54 13.91
CA GLU A 232 39.55 -5.42 12.55
C GLU A 232 39.84 -6.78 11.89
N ALA A 233 39.90 -7.87 12.66
CA ALA A 233 40.18 -9.21 12.12
C ALA A 233 39.09 -9.72 11.15
N CYS A 234 37.90 -9.11 11.14
CA CYS A 234 36.84 -9.47 10.19
C CYS A 234 37.04 -8.88 8.79
N ASN A 235 37.95 -7.93 8.59
CA ASN A 235 38.07 -7.17 7.33
C ASN A 235 38.17 -8.04 6.07
N PRO A 236 38.96 -9.13 6.03
CA PRO A 236 39.05 -9.98 4.84
C PRO A 236 37.71 -10.62 4.42
N TYR A 237 36.78 -10.83 5.37
CA TYR A 237 35.45 -11.35 5.05
C TYR A 237 34.62 -10.30 4.30
N TYR A 238 34.67 -9.05 4.74
CA TYR A 238 33.93 -7.94 4.11
C TYR A 238 34.51 -7.53 2.76
N GLU A 239 35.84 -7.51 2.62
CA GLU A 239 36.53 -7.22 1.36
C GLU A 239 36.16 -8.22 0.26
N ASN A 240 35.83 -9.47 0.63
CA ASN A 240 35.46 -10.53 -0.29
C ASN A 240 33.96 -10.53 -0.69
N VAL A 241 33.08 -9.86 0.08
CA VAL A 241 31.62 -9.87 -0.20
C VAL A 241 31.28 -9.39 -1.63
N PRO A 242 31.82 -8.25 -2.13
CA PRO A 242 31.48 -7.78 -3.47
C PRO A 242 31.72 -8.81 -4.57
N GLU A 243 32.87 -9.49 -4.56
CA GLU A 243 33.22 -10.49 -5.58
C GLU A 243 32.35 -11.76 -5.45
N VAL A 244 31.97 -12.14 -4.22
CA VAL A 244 31.04 -13.26 -3.98
C VAL A 244 29.65 -12.95 -4.53
N VAL A 245 29.13 -11.74 -4.28
CA VAL A 245 27.81 -11.32 -4.75
C VAL A 245 27.79 -11.22 -6.27
N GLU A 246 28.82 -10.61 -6.88
CA GLU A 246 28.96 -10.50 -8.34
C GLU A 246 29.00 -11.89 -9.01
N TYR A 247 29.72 -12.85 -8.40
CA TYR A 247 29.74 -14.24 -8.86
C TYR A 247 28.33 -14.87 -8.86
N TYR A 248 27.57 -14.73 -7.78
CA TYR A 248 26.24 -15.33 -7.68
C TYR A 248 25.20 -14.60 -8.53
N MET A 249 25.31 -13.28 -8.70
CA MET A 249 24.52 -12.53 -9.70
C MET A 249 24.79 -13.05 -11.12
N GLY A 250 26.04 -13.33 -11.47
CA GLY A 250 26.41 -13.97 -12.74
C GLY A 250 25.77 -15.35 -12.90
N LYS A 251 25.75 -16.18 -11.85
CA LYS A 251 25.09 -17.50 -11.87
C LYS A 251 23.58 -17.41 -12.06
N ILE A 252 22.92 -16.48 -11.37
CA ILE A 252 21.50 -16.21 -11.60
C ILE A 252 21.26 -15.68 -13.01
N SER A 253 22.17 -14.86 -13.54
CA SER A 253 22.09 -14.36 -14.92
C SER A 253 22.18 -15.49 -15.95
N GLU A 254 23.05 -16.48 -15.74
CA GLU A 254 23.15 -17.69 -16.58
C GLU A 254 21.83 -18.51 -16.57
N ILE A 255 21.18 -18.62 -15.41
CA ILE A 255 19.94 -19.41 -15.23
C ILE A 255 18.72 -18.72 -15.86
N THR A 256 18.62 -17.41 -15.67
CA THR A 256 17.41 -16.63 -15.98
C THR A 256 17.48 -15.95 -17.35
N GLY A 257 18.69 -15.63 -17.81
CA GLY A 257 18.97 -14.76 -18.95
C GLY A 257 18.88 -13.26 -18.65
N ARG A 258 18.69 -12.86 -17.38
CA ARG A 258 18.63 -11.46 -16.94
C ARG A 258 19.98 -11.08 -16.31
N SER A 259 20.62 -10.04 -16.81
CA SER A 259 21.92 -9.60 -16.30
C SER A 259 21.76 -8.80 -15.02
N TYR A 260 22.58 -9.12 -14.00
CA TYR A 260 22.65 -8.42 -12.73
C TYR A 260 24.10 -8.16 -12.36
N HIS A 261 24.36 -6.98 -11.79
CA HIS A 261 25.67 -6.56 -11.29
C HIS A 261 25.51 -5.80 -9.97
N LEU A 262 26.60 -5.62 -9.21
CA LEU A 262 26.56 -4.82 -7.96
C LEU A 262 26.03 -3.39 -8.19
N PHE A 263 26.35 -2.85 -9.37
CA PHE A 263 25.90 -1.56 -9.89
C PHE A 263 25.52 -1.73 -11.35
N ASP A 264 24.22 -1.63 -11.67
CA ASP A 264 23.69 -1.88 -13.00
C ASP A 264 23.48 -0.59 -13.78
N TYR A 265 24.25 -0.39 -14.85
CA TYR A 265 24.09 0.75 -15.74
C TYR A 265 23.01 0.50 -16.80
N TYR A 266 22.12 1.47 -17.01
CA TYR A 266 21.10 1.48 -18.06
C TYR A 266 21.00 2.85 -18.72
N GLY A 267 21.13 2.92 -20.05
CA GLY A 267 20.96 4.15 -20.82
C GLY A 267 21.97 4.31 -21.95
N ALA A 268 22.15 5.55 -22.42
CA ALA A 268 23.03 5.85 -23.54
C ALA A 268 24.49 5.52 -23.20
N LYS A 269 25.24 4.89 -24.10
CA LYS A 269 26.66 4.57 -23.87
C LYS A 269 27.53 5.81 -23.65
N ASP A 270 27.11 6.94 -24.23
CA ASP A 270 27.74 8.25 -24.15
C ASP A 270 26.93 9.24 -23.29
N ALA A 271 26.22 8.73 -22.27
CA ALA A 271 25.42 9.58 -21.38
C ALA A 271 26.27 10.67 -20.71
N GLU A 272 25.74 11.90 -20.65
CA GLU A 272 26.37 13.02 -19.97
C GLU A 272 25.72 13.33 -18.62
N ARG A 273 24.46 12.92 -18.44
CA ARG A 273 23.67 13.09 -17.22
C ARG A 273 23.20 11.72 -16.74
N VAL A 274 23.56 11.38 -15.50
CA VAL A 274 23.27 10.06 -14.93
C VAL A 274 22.50 10.21 -13.62
N ILE A 275 21.48 9.39 -13.41
CA ILE A 275 20.84 9.24 -12.11
C ILE A 275 21.44 8.02 -11.40
N VAL A 276 21.70 8.11 -10.09
CA VAL A 276 22.06 6.96 -9.23
C VAL A 276 20.93 6.76 -8.23
N ALA A 277 20.36 5.55 -8.17
CA ALA A 277 19.22 5.27 -7.32
C ALA A 277 19.14 3.78 -6.91
N MET A 278 18.27 3.49 -5.95
CA MET A 278 18.09 2.17 -5.36
C MET A 278 16.62 1.85 -5.13
N GLY A 279 16.26 0.58 -5.13
CA GLY A 279 14.87 0.13 -4.95
C GLY A 279 14.00 0.45 -6.16
N SER A 280 12.68 0.53 -5.96
CA SER A 280 11.71 0.46 -7.06
C SER A 280 11.77 1.60 -8.05
N VAL A 281 12.32 2.75 -7.66
CA VAL A 281 12.41 3.92 -8.55
C VAL A 281 13.30 3.65 -9.77
N THR A 282 14.20 2.66 -9.70
CA THR A 282 15.08 2.30 -10.81
C THR A 282 14.27 1.88 -12.04
N GLU A 283 13.15 1.18 -11.85
CA GLU A 283 12.23 0.79 -12.93
C GLU A 283 11.56 2.00 -13.59
N ALA A 284 11.02 2.93 -12.81
CA ALA A 284 10.45 4.17 -13.32
C ALA A 284 11.50 5.06 -14.01
N ILE A 285 12.75 5.07 -13.53
CA ILE A 285 13.85 5.79 -14.18
C ILE A 285 14.24 5.11 -15.49
N ARG A 286 14.30 3.76 -15.57
CA ARG A 286 14.54 3.03 -16.82
C ARG A 286 13.53 3.43 -17.88
N GLU A 287 12.24 3.46 -17.53
CA GLU A 287 11.16 3.89 -18.43
C GLU A 287 11.30 5.36 -18.87
N THR A 288 11.72 6.24 -17.96
CA THR A 288 11.97 7.66 -18.28
C THR A 288 13.21 7.83 -19.19
N VAL A 289 14.26 7.04 -18.95
CA VAL A 289 15.48 7.01 -19.77
C VAL A 289 15.15 6.52 -21.18
N ASP A 290 14.30 5.48 -21.33
CA ASP A 290 13.83 5.00 -22.63
C ASP A 290 13.13 6.12 -23.42
N TYR A 291 12.22 6.85 -22.77
CA TYR A 291 11.53 8.00 -23.36
C TYR A 291 12.50 9.11 -23.79
N LEU A 292 13.45 9.48 -22.93
CA LEU A 292 14.43 10.53 -23.23
C LEU A 292 15.40 10.13 -24.35
N MET A 293 15.90 8.89 -24.35
CA MET A 293 16.78 8.39 -25.40
C MET A 293 16.07 8.32 -26.76
N ALA A 294 14.79 7.93 -26.79
CA ALA A 294 13.99 7.97 -28.01
C ALA A 294 13.86 9.41 -28.57
N ASN A 295 13.99 10.42 -27.73
CA ASN A 295 14.02 11.85 -28.08
C ASN A 295 15.45 12.40 -28.29
N GLY A 296 16.47 11.54 -28.36
CA GLY A 296 17.86 11.92 -28.66
C GLY A 296 18.69 12.41 -27.47
N GLU A 297 18.17 12.28 -26.25
CA GLU A 297 18.86 12.74 -25.03
C GLU A 297 19.92 11.74 -24.55
N LYS A 298 21.08 12.27 -24.11
CA LYS A 298 22.22 11.49 -23.60
C LYS A 298 22.13 11.27 -22.09
N VAL A 299 21.24 10.38 -21.67
CA VAL A 299 20.94 10.11 -20.26
C VAL A 299 21.14 8.65 -19.87
N GLY A 300 21.35 8.42 -18.58
CA GLY A 300 21.45 7.07 -18.04
C GLY A 300 21.10 6.97 -16.56
N LEU A 301 21.10 5.74 -16.08
CA LEU A 301 20.82 5.31 -14.72
C LEU A 301 21.92 4.35 -14.26
N ILE A 302 22.35 4.48 -13.01
CA ILE A 302 23.02 3.41 -12.26
C ILE A 302 22.05 2.97 -11.16
N ALA A 303 21.53 1.76 -11.28
CA ALA A 303 20.82 1.09 -10.22
C ALA A 303 21.83 0.48 -9.24
N VAL A 304 21.54 0.52 -7.94
CA VAL A 304 22.43 0.01 -6.89
C VAL A 304 21.83 -1.23 -6.21
N PRO A 305 21.98 -2.44 -6.77
CA PRO A 305 21.64 -3.66 -6.06
C PRO A 305 22.43 -3.85 -4.77
N LEU A 306 23.78 -3.85 -4.79
CA LEU A 306 24.58 -4.03 -3.57
C LEU A 306 24.98 -2.66 -2.98
N TYR A 307 24.26 -2.22 -1.95
CA TYR A 307 24.56 -0.97 -1.24
C TYR A 307 25.69 -1.13 -0.20
N ARG A 308 25.73 -2.27 0.50
CA ARG A 308 26.80 -2.59 1.47
C ARG A 308 27.30 -4.02 1.28
N PRO A 309 28.64 -4.25 1.31
CA PRO A 309 29.70 -3.23 1.25
C PRO A 309 29.68 -2.43 -0.05
N PHE A 310 29.93 -1.11 0.02
CA PHE A 310 29.90 -0.25 -1.16
C PHE A 310 31.21 -0.40 -1.94
N SER A 311 31.17 -1.06 -3.10
CA SER A 311 32.38 -1.32 -3.89
C SER A 311 32.69 -0.20 -4.88
N ALA A 312 33.61 0.70 -4.49
CA ALA A 312 34.06 1.80 -5.35
C ALA A 312 34.55 1.33 -6.73
N LYS A 313 35.27 0.20 -6.77
CA LYS A 313 35.75 -0.44 -8.02
C LYS A 313 34.58 -0.71 -8.99
N HIS A 314 33.52 -1.34 -8.51
CA HIS A 314 32.38 -1.74 -9.35
C HIS A 314 31.51 -0.54 -9.71
N PHE A 315 31.31 0.42 -8.79
CA PHE A 315 30.59 1.66 -9.09
C PHE A 315 31.27 2.45 -10.23
N LEU A 316 32.58 2.62 -10.16
CA LEU A 316 33.34 3.36 -11.18
C LEU A 316 33.37 2.63 -12.53
N ALA A 317 33.30 1.29 -12.53
CA ALA A 317 33.19 0.50 -13.74
C ALA A 317 31.82 0.66 -14.42
N ALA A 318 30.75 0.84 -13.63
CA ALA A 318 29.40 1.09 -14.14
C ALA A 318 29.20 2.54 -14.61
N LEU A 319 29.97 3.50 -14.09
CA LEU A 319 29.85 4.93 -14.44
C LEU A 319 30.42 5.23 -15.85
N PRO A 320 29.61 5.75 -16.79
CA PRO A 320 30.11 6.16 -18.10
C PRO A 320 31.19 7.24 -17.97
N GLN A 321 32.28 7.08 -18.71
CA GLN A 321 33.39 8.06 -18.71
C GLN A 321 32.97 9.44 -19.24
N THR A 322 31.87 9.51 -19.98
CA THR A 322 31.27 10.75 -20.52
C THR A 322 30.38 11.47 -19.51
N ALA A 323 30.09 10.88 -18.35
CA ALA A 323 29.20 11.48 -17.35
C ALA A 323 29.81 12.78 -16.81
N LYS A 324 29.08 13.88 -16.96
CA LYS A 324 29.48 15.22 -16.48
C LYS A 324 28.71 15.64 -15.24
N ARG A 325 27.50 15.09 -15.06
CA ARG A 325 26.61 15.46 -13.95
C ARG A 325 25.82 14.24 -13.46
N ILE A 326 25.74 14.09 -12.16
CA ILE A 326 25.08 12.98 -11.48
C ILE A 326 24.02 13.52 -10.52
N ALA A 327 22.80 12.99 -10.58
CA ALA A 327 21.81 13.15 -9.52
C ALA A 327 21.67 11.86 -8.73
N VAL A 328 21.95 11.92 -7.43
CA VAL A 328 21.73 10.79 -6.52
C VAL A 328 20.37 10.92 -5.86
N ARG A 329 19.60 9.83 -5.86
CA ARG A 329 18.23 9.78 -5.33
C ARG A 329 18.19 8.93 -4.07
N ASP A 330 17.90 9.57 -2.96
CA ASP A 330 17.74 8.91 -1.68
C ASP A 330 16.27 8.84 -1.28
N ARG A 331 15.81 7.64 -0.90
CA ARG A 331 14.45 7.40 -0.39
C ARG A 331 14.42 7.50 1.13
N THR A 332 15.13 8.46 1.71
CA THR A 332 15.22 8.66 3.15
C THR A 332 15.39 10.15 3.47
N LYS A 333 15.33 10.52 4.74
CA LYS A 333 15.70 11.85 5.23
C LYS A 333 16.46 11.70 6.54
N GLU A 334 17.67 12.24 6.60
CA GLU A 334 18.46 12.39 7.83
C GLU A 334 18.47 13.88 8.23
N PRO A 335 17.58 14.33 9.15
CA PRO A 335 17.51 15.74 9.54
C PRO A 335 18.83 16.24 10.12
N GLY A 336 19.39 17.31 9.53
CA GLY A 336 20.65 17.91 9.97
C GLY A 336 21.92 17.31 9.37
N ALA A 337 21.81 16.23 8.58
CA ALA A 337 22.94 15.68 7.84
C ALA A 337 23.34 16.59 6.66
N ASN A 338 24.61 16.54 6.26
CA ASN A 338 25.14 17.27 5.10
C ASN A 338 24.65 16.70 3.75
N GLY A 339 23.89 15.60 3.78
CA GLY A 339 23.30 14.91 2.65
C GLY A 339 22.86 13.51 3.07
N GLU A 340 22.06 12.88 2.23
CA GLU A 340 21.55 11.53 2.47
C GLU A 340 22.59 10.42 2.19
N PRO A 341 22.40 9.20 2.72
CA PRO A 341 23.46 8.17 2.74
C PRO A 341 24.04 7.81 1.37
N LEU A 342 23.21 7.52 0.35
CA LEU A 342 23.70 7.13 -0.97
C LEU A 342 24.40 8.32 -1.66
N TYR A 343 23.86 9.52 -1.51
CA TYR A 343 24.50 10.75 -1.99
C TYR A 343 25.89 10.95 -1.38
N LEU A 344 26.05 10.72 -0.07
CA LEU A 344 27.36 10.85 0.59
C LEU A 344 28.35 9.80 0.11
N ASP A 345 27.93 8.54 -0.05
CA ASP A 345 28.79 7.46 -0.55
C ASP A 345 29.28 7.74 -1.98
N VAL A 346 28.40 8.20 -2.88
CA VAL A 346 28.77 8.56 -4.25
C VAL A 346 29.73 9.75 -4.29
N LYS A 347 29.53 10.75 -3.42
CA LYS A 347 30.45 11.89 -3.31
C LYS A 347 31.82 11.48 -2.80
N ASP A 348 31.88 10.60 -1.82
CA ASP A 348 33.13 10.09 -1.27
C ASP A 348 33.96 9.37 -2.35
N VAL A 349 33.32 8.47 -3.11
CA VAL A 349 33.98 7.71 -4.19
C VAL A 349 34.56 8.61 -5.30
N LEU A 350 33.94 9.76 -5.54
CA LEU A 350 34.37 10.72 -6.57
C LEU A 350 35.27 11.84 -6.02
N TYR A 351 35.43 11.95 -4.70
CA TYR A 351 36.22 13.01 -4.08
C TYR A 351 37.70 12.92 -4.50
N GLY A 352 38.27 14.07 -4.86
CA GLY A 352 39.68 14.17 -5.27
C GLY A 352 40.00 13.57 -6.65
N ARG A 353 39.03 13.01 -7.39
CA ARG A 353 39.26 12.52 -8.75
C ARG A 353 39.33 13.67 -9.75
N GLU A 354 40.28 13.57 -10.68
CA GLU A 354 40.37 14.50 -11.81
C GLU A 354 39.12 14.38 -12.69
N ASN A 355 38.58 15.52 -13.14
CA ASN A 355 37.38 15.59 -13.99
C ASN A 355 36.13 14.90 -13.40
N ALA A 356 36.02 14.82 -12.06
CA ALA A 356 34.84 14.29 -11.41
C ALA A 356 33.55 15.03 -11.83
N PRO A 357 32.45 14.32 -12.11
CA PRO A 357 31.19 14.95 -12.46
C PRO A 357 30.63 15.76 -11.29
N ILE A 358 29.80 16.77 -11.61
CA ILE A 358 29.04 17.50 -10.58
C ILE A 358 28.01 16.54 -9.98
N VAL A 359 28.05 16.34 -8.66
CA VAL A 359 27.10 15.46 -7.95
C VAL A 359 26.11 16.30 -7.15
N VAL A 360 24.82 16.13 -7.43
CA VAL A 360 23.72 16.68 -6.65
C VAL A 360 22.88 15.56 -6.03
N GLY A 361 22.41 15.76 -4.80
CA GLY A 361 21.54 14.84 -4.08
C GLY A 361 20.11 15.35 -4.04
N GLY A 362 19.15 14.43 -3.95
CA GLY A 362 17.81 14.82 -3.54
C GLY A 362 16.94 13.65 -3.11
N ARG A 363 15.86 14.00 -2.43
CA ARG A 363 14.95 13.05 -1.78
C ARG A 363 13.69 12.82 -2.60
N TYR A 364 13.14 11.63 -2.49
CA TYR A 364 11.86 11.23 -3.10
C TYR A 364 11.13 10.19 -2.24
N GLY A 365 9.87 9.93 -2.57
CA GLY A 365 9.21 8.67 -2.22
C GLY A 365 9.04 8.35 -0.73
N LEU A 366 9.23 9.32 0.17
CA LEU A 366 9.01 9.12 1.60
C LEU A 366 7.56 8.75 1.87
N GLY A 367 7.33 7.74 2.70
CA GLY A 367 5.98 7.23 2.98
C GLY A 367 5.20 6.80 1.74
N SER A 368 5.87 6.16 0.76
CA SER A 368 5.32 5.82 -0.56
C SER A 368 4.72 7.00 -1.35
N LYS A 369 5.21 8.24 -1.15
CA LYS A 369 4.85 9.35 -2.05
C LYS A 369 5.08 8.94 -3.51
N ASP A 370 4.04 9.06 -4.34
CA ASP A 370 4.10 8.58 -5.72
C ASP A 370 5.21 9.31 -6.50
N THR A 371 6.07 8.55 -7.16
CA THR A 371 7.25 9.07 -7.88
C THR A 371 7.12 8.70 -9.34
N THR A 372 6.66 9.66 -10.14
CA THR A 372 6.27 9.45 -11.53
C THR A 372 7.38 9.78 -12.52
N PRO A 373 7.33 9.28 -13.76
CA PRO A 373 8.25 9.68 -14.81
C PRO A 373 8.31 11.19 -15.03
N ALA A 374 7.17 11.88 -14.92
CA ALA A 374 7.12 13.34 -15.01
C ALA A 374 8.01 14.03 -13.96
N GLN A 375 8.09 13.48 -12.75
CA GLN A 375 8.97 13.99 -11.71
C GLN A 375 10.46 13.65 -11.97
N ILE A 376 10.73 12.48 -12.56
CA ILE A 376 12.08 12.06 -12.96
C ILE A 376 12.60 12.93 -14.11
N LEU A 377 11.74 13.33 -15.05
CA LEU A 377 12.07 14.31 -16.08
C LEU A 377 12.58 15.62 -15.46
N SER A 378 11.90 16.15 -14.43
CA SER A 378 12.37 17.33 -13.70
C SER A 378 13.77 17.15 -13.11
N VAL A 379 14.18 15.93 -12.73
CA VAL A 379 15.54 15.63 -12.27
C VAL A 379 16.56 15.77 -13.41
N PHE A 380 16.29 15.19 -14.58
CA PHE A 380 17.17 15.32 -15.73
C PHE A 380 17.26 16.76 -16.25
N GLU A 381 16.17 17.52 -16.15
CA GLU A 381 16.15 18.95 -16.46
C GLU A 381 16.98 19.75 -15.45
N ASN A 382 16.88 19.45 -14.16
CA ASN A 382 17.76 20.03 -13.14
C ASN A 382 19.24 19.75 -13.45
N LEU A 383 19.57 18.52 -13.87
CA LEU A 383 20.92 18.16 -14.32
C LEU A 383 21.34 18.87 -15.63
N ALA A 384 20.42 19.37 -16.44
CA ALA A 384 20.76 20.13 -17.64
C ALA A 384 21.15 21.59 -17.32
N LEU A 385 20.81 22.09 -16.12
CA LEU A 385 21.10 23.46 -15.72
C LEU A 385 22.62 23.70 -15.60
N PRO A 386 23.10 24.94 -15.87
CA PRO A 386 24.49 25.31 -15.61
C PRO A 386 24.90 25.11 -14.14
N THR A 387 23.96 25.36 -13.22
CA THR A 387 24.10 25.14 -11.79
C THR A 387 22.90 24.32 -11.30
N PRO A 388 22.99 22.98 -11.33
CA PRO A 388 21.93 22.11 -10.85
C PRO A 388 21.65 22.38 -9.36
N LYS A 389 20.37 22.42 -9.00
CA LYS A 389 19.96 22.51 -7.60
C LYS A 389 20.38 21.25 -6.86
N ASN A 390 21.01 21.44 -5.70
CA ASN A 390 21.41 20.37 -4.79
C ASN A 390 20.43 20.29 -3.60
N LEU A 391 20.42 19.15 -2.90
CA LEU A 391 19.58 18.85 -1.73
C LEU A 391 18.08 19.08 -1.97
N PHE A 392 17.64 18.78 -3.20
CA PHE A 392 16.28 19.04 -3.65
C PHE A 392 15.30 17.94 -3.26
N THR A 393 14.00 18.19 -3.45
CA THR A 393 12.92 17.21 -3.30
C THR A 393 12.11 17.08 -4.59
N ILE A 394 11.46 15.93 -4.80
CA ILE A 394 10.43 15.75 -5.85
C ILE A 394 9.18 15.12 -5.22
N GLY A 395 8.02 15.34 -5.86
CA GLY A 395 6.74 14.78 -5.40
C GLY A 395 6.01 15.61 -4.33
N ILE A 396 6.55 16.77 -3.97
CA ILE A 396 5.93 17.76 -3.07
C ILE A 396 6.12 19.18 -3.60
N GLU A 397 5.31 20.12 -3.14
CA GLU A 397 5.58 21.55 -3.26
C GLU A 397 6.11 22.09 -1.92
N ASP A 398 7.41 22.36 -1.89
CA ASP A 398 8.07 22.95 -0.72
C ASP A 398 8.21 24.45 -0.92
N ASP A 399 7.21 25.18 -0.45
CA ASP A 399 7.11 26.64 -0.44
C ASP A 399 7.69 27.27 0.84
N VAL A 400 8.35 26.48 1.69
CA VAL A 400 8.97 26.94 2.94
C VAL A 400 10.48 27.03 2.79
N THR A 401 11.13 25.93 2.38
CA THR A 401 12.59 25.91 2.16
C THR A 401 12.97 25.93 0.69
N PHE A 402 11.97 25.97 -0.20
CA PHE A 402 12.17 26.03 -1.65
C PHE A 402 13.07 24.92 -2.15
N SER A 403 12.99 23.71 -1.58
CA SER A 403 13.81 22.57 -2.01
C SER A 403 13.22 21.81 -3.19
N SER A 404 11.91 21.87 -3.43
CA SER A 404 11.26 21.08 -4.48
C SER A 404 11.66 21.50 -5.89
N LEU A 405 11.71 20.53 -6.81
CA LEU A 405 11.79 20.81 -8.24
C LEU A 405 10.40 21.05 -8.83
N PRO A 406 10.28 21.83 -9.93
CA PRO A 406 9.01 22.06 -10.60
C PRO A 406 8.36 20.75 -11.08
N LYS A 407 7.04 20.65 -10.91
CA LYS A 407 6.25 19.52 -11.41
C LYS A 407 5.99 19.65 -12.92
N ARG A 408 6.09 18.53 -13.64
CA ARG A 408 5.67 18.39 -15.04
C ARG A 408 4.27 17.75 -15.11
N GLU A 409 3.61 17.94 -16.24
CA GLU A 409 2.37 17.20 -16.52
C GLU A 409 2.65 15.70 -16.65
N GLU A 410 1.70 14.88 -16.21
CA GLU A 410 1.81 13.43 -16.31
C GLU A 410 1.73 13.00 -17.78
N ILE A 411 2.62 12.08 -18.15
CA ILE A 411 2.74 11.55 -19.51
C ILE A 411 2.41 10.06 -19.53
N ALA A 412 1.76 9.62 -20.60
CA ALA A 412 1.47 8.22 -20.84
C ALA A 412 2.74 7.50 -21.32
N LEU A 413 3.44 6.86 -20.39
CA LEU A 413 4.58 5.98 -20.68
C LEU A 413 4.14 4.51 -20.52
N GLY A 414 4.57 3.66 -21.44
CA GLY A 414 4.10 2.27 -21.56
C GLY A 414 4.07 1.73 -23.00
N GLY A 415 4.21 2.62 -24.00
CA GLY A 415 4.25 2.26 -25.42
C GLY A 415 2.86 2.04 -26.04
N GLU A 416 2.83 1.84 -27.35
CA GLU A 416 1.60 1.43 -28.06
C GLU A 416 1.18 0.03 -27.58
N GLY A 417 -0.04 -0.12 -27.07
CA GLY A 417 -0.60 -1.40 -26.62
C GLY A 417 -0.65 -1.61 -25.10
N MET A 418 -0.10 -0.71 -24.27
CA MET A 418 -0.29 -0.76 -22.81
C MET A 418 -1.71 -0.32 -22.44
N PHE A 419 -2.44 -1.19 -21.75
CA PHE A 419 -3.74 -0.90 -21.17
C PHE A 419 -3.60 -0.52 -19.70
N GLU A 420 -4.02 0.69 -19.33
CA GLU A 420 -4.02 1.18 -17.95
C GLU A 420 -5.44 1.40 -17.44
N ALA A 421 -5.76 0.83 -16.27
CA ALA A 421 -7.07 0.94 -15.65
C ALA A 421 -7.02 1.40 -14.18
N LYS A 422 -8.02 2.21 -13.80
CA LYS A 422 -8.32 2.56 -12.41
C LYS A 422 -9.69 2.04 -11.99
N PHE A 423 -9.79 1.51 -10.78
CA PHE A 423 -11.05 1.07 -10.19
C PHE A 423 -11.23 1.71 -8.82
N TYR A 424 -12.23 2.57 -8.70
CA TYR A 424 -12.62 3.17 -7.44
C TYR A 424 -13.67 2.30 -6.76
N GLY A 425 -13.33 1.78 -5.58
CA GLY A 425 -14.20 0.91 -4.79
C GLY A 425 -14.30 1.36 -3.33
N LEU A 426 -15.19 0.71 -2.59
CA LEU A 426 -15.38 0.88 -1.16
C LEU A 426 -14.68 -0.24 -0.39
N GLY A 427 -14.05 0.08 0.73
CA GLY A 427 -13.48 -0.93 1.62
C GLY A 427 -14.52 -1.99 2.00
N ALA A 428 -14.22 -3.25 1.66
CA ALA A 428 -15.06 -4.45 1.81
C ALA A 428 -16.19 -4.67 0.77
N ASP A 429 -16.24 -3.93 -0.34
CA ASP A 429 -17.18 -4.20 -1.45
C ASP A 429 -16.76 -5.36 -2.37
N GLY A 430 -15.52 -5.83 -2.25
CA GLY A 430 -14.95 -6.91 -3.06
C GLY A 430 -14.22 -6.48 -4.33
N THR A 431 -14.12 -5.18 -4.61
CA THR A 431 -13.43 -4.60 -5.79
C THR A 431 -11.97 -5.03 -5.88
N VAL A 432 -11.21 -4.85 -4.79
CA VAL A 432 -9.79 -5.25 -4.73
C VAL A 432 -9.62 -6.75 -4.99
N GLY A 433 -10.47 -7.58 -4.37
CA GLY A 433 -10.43 -9.04 -4.56
C GLY A 433 -10.74 -9.45 -6.01
N ALA A 434 -11.75 -8.82 -6.62
CA ALA A 434 -12.06 -9.03 -8.03
C ALA A 434 -10.90 -8.60 -8.94
N ASN A 435 -10.25 -7.48 -8.66
CA ASN A 435 -9.10 -7.01 -9.44
C ASN A 435 -7.87 -7.91 -9.29
N LYS A 436 -7.55 -8.39 -8.08
CA LYS A 436 -6.53 -9.43 -7.87
C LYS A 436 -6.82 -10.68 -8.70
N ASN A 437 -8.09 -11.10 -8.74
CA ASN A 437 -8.52 -12.22 -9.56
C ASN A 437 -8.38 -11.93 -11.06
N SER A 438 -8.83 -10.76 -11.54
CA SER A 438 -8.69 -10.36 -12.96
C SER A 438 -7.25 -10.41 -13.43
N VAL A 439 -6.32 -9.94 -12.61
CA VAL A 439 -4.88 -9.91 -12.93
C VAL A 439 -4.30 -11.32 -13.02
N LYS A 440 -4.76 -12.25 -12.16
CA LYS A 440 -4.41 -13.67 -12.25
C LYS A 440 -5.03 -14.35 -13.47
N ILE A 441 -6.31 -14.09 -13.76
CA ILE A 441 -6.98 -14.62 -14.96
C ILE A 441 -6.21 -14.21 -16.22
N ILE A 442 -5.84 -12.94 -16.34
CA ILE A 442 -5.10 -12.45 -17.51
C ILE A 442 -3.66 -13.02 -17.51
N GLY A 443 -2.96 -12.95 -16.38
CA GLY A 443 -1.56 -13.39 -16.28
C GLY A 443 -1.35 -14.88 -16.50
N ASP A 444 -2.21 -15.72 -15.95
CA ASP A 444 -2.08 -17.18 -15.98
C ASP A 444 -2.61 -17.81 -17.28
N ASN A 445 -3.43 -17.09 -18.05
CA ASN A 445 -4.10 -17.62 -19.26
C ASN A 445 -3.74 -16.89 -20.55
N THR A 446 -2.83 -15.90 -20.50
CA THR A 446 -2.33 -15.19 -21.68
C THR A 446 -0.83 -14.96 -21.57
N ASP A 447 -0.18 -14.55 -22.67
CA ASP A 447 1.23 -14.17 -22.68
C ASP A 447 1.47 -12.72 -22.22
N LYS A 448 0.40 -11.98 -21.88
CA LYS A 448 0.53 -10.58 -21.45
C LYS A 448 1.28 -10.49 -20.12
N HIS A 449 2.08 -9.43 -20.01
CA HIS A 449 2.55 -8.95 -18.72
C HIS A 449 1.39 -8.27 -18.01
N CYS A 450 1.26 -8.53 -16.71
CA CYS A 450 0.24 -7.91 -15.89
C CYS A 450 0.88 -7.32 -14.64
N GLN A 451 0.35 -6.17 -14.23
CA GLN A 451 0.72 -5.47 -13.01
C GLN A 451 -0.55 -5.02 -12.28
N ALA A 452 -0.56 -5.13 -10.96
CA ALA A 452 -1.58 -4.49 -10.14
C ALA A 452 -1.02 -3.91 -8.86
N TYR A 453 -1.48 -2.71 -8.54
CA TYR A 453 -1.20 -2.04 -7.28
C TYR A 453 -2.52 -1.54 -6.67
N PHE A 454 -2.63 -1.60 -5.35
CA PHE A 454 -3.86 -1.26 -4.64
C PHE A 454 -3.57 -0.17 -3.61
N SER A 455 -4.17 1.00 -3.81
CA SER A 455 -4.17 2.08 -2.84
C SER A 455 -5.34 1.88 -1.88
N TYR A 456 -5.04 1.81 -0.58
CA TYR A 456 -6.01 1.64 0.49
C TYR A 456 -6.03 2.88 1.38
N ASP A 457 -7.22 3.24 1.85
CA ASP A 457 -7.38 4.18 2.95
C ASP A 457 -6.98 3.53 4.29
N SER A 458 -6.59 4.36 5.25
CA SER A 458 -6.44 4.03 6.66
C SER A 458 -7.75 3.57 7.33
N LYS A 459 -8.91 3.96 6.77
CA LYS A 459 -10.24 3.58 7.26
C LYS A 459 -10.51 2.10 6.99
N LYS A 460 -10.50 1.28 8.05
CA LYS A 460 -10.73 -0.19 8.00
C LYS A 460 -12.04 -0.62 7.34
N SER A 461 -13.10 0.20 7.42
CA SER A 461 -14.41 -0.12 6.84
C SER A 461 -15.00 1.09 6.13
N GLY A 462 -15.57 0.88 4.95
CA GLY A 462 -16.13 1.95 4.12
C GLY A 462 -15.09 2.96 3.61
N GLY A 463 -13.80 2.62 3.67
CA GLY A 463 -12.71 3.50 3.23
C GLY A 463 -12.62 3.57 1.71
N PHE A 464 -11.90 4.57 1.22
CA PHE A 464 -11.55 4.65 -0.20
C PHE A 464 -10.62 3.49 -0.59
N THR A 465 -10.84 2.92 -1.77
CA THR A 465 -9.87 2.03 -2.42
C THR A 465 -9.72 2.42 -3.89
N CYS A 466 -8.48 2.45 -4.38
CA CYS A 466 -8.21 2.61 -5.80
C CYS A 466 -7.28 1.49 -6.27
N SER A 467 -7.75 0.68 -7.21
CA SER A 467 -6.93 -0.34 -7.86
C SER A 467 -6.34 0.22 -9.15
N HIS A 468 -5.04 0.06 -9.34
CA HIS A 468 -4.30 0.48 -10.51
C HIS A 468 -3.78 -0.76 -11.24
N LEU A 469 -4.30 -1.03 -12.43
CA LEU A 469 -3.99 -2.24 -13.19
C LEU A 469 -3.34 -1.85 -14.51
N ARG A 470 -2.33 -2.61 -14.92
CA ARG A 470 -1.70 -2.49 -16.23
C ARG A 470 -1.59 -3.86 -16.89
N PHE A 471 -1.82 -3.88 -18.20
CA PHE A 471 -1.62 -5.06 -19.04
C PHE A 471 -0.95 -4.66 -20.35
N GLY A 472 0.03 -5.43 -20.78
CA GLY A 472 0.75 -5.14 -22.02
C GLY A 472 1.50 -6.35 -22.55
N ASP A 473 1.93 -6.26 -23.80
CA ASP A 473 2.75 -7.30 -24.43
C ASP A 473 4.25 -7.12 -24.13
N ALA A 474 4.64 -5.96 -23.62
CA ALA A 474 5.99 -5.67 -23.12
C ALA A 474 6.04 -5.72 -21.57
N PRO A 475 7.24 -5.98 -20.98
CA PRO A 475 7.43 -5.90 -19.54
C PRO A 475 6.99 -4.55 -18.95
N ILE A 476 6.30 -4.59 -17.81
CA ILE A 476 5.76 -3.39 -17.15
C ILE A 476 6.75 -2.93 -16.08
N ARG A 477 7.39 -1.77 -16.31
CA ARG A 477 8.34 -1.12 -15.38
C ARG A 477 7.71 0.00 -14.56
N SER A 478 6.40 0.19 -14.69
CA SER A 478 5.70 1.36 -14.19
C SER A 478 5.42 1.27 -12.68
N THR A 479 6.45 1.35 -11.84
CA THR A 479 6.38 1.26 -10.37
C THR A 479 5.86 2.55 -9.72
N TYR A 480 4.80 3.10 -10.29
CA TYR A 480 4.08 4.31 -9.86
C TYR A 480 2.58 4.09 -10.09
N LEU A 481 1.72 4.95 -9.53
CA LEU A 481 0.28 4.83 -9.73
C LEU A 481 -0.08 4.97 -11.22
N VAL A 482 -1.17 4.35 -11.67
CA VAL A 482 -1.73 4.72 -12.99
C VAL A 482 -2.14 6.18 -12.89
N ASN A 483 -1.55 7.06 -13.69
CA ASN A 483 -1.87 8.51 -13.68
C ASN A 483 -2.58 8.95 -14.96
N THR A 484 -2.48 8.16 -16.03
CA THR A 484 -3.16 8.41 -17.31
C THR A 484 -4.01 7.21 -17.74
N PRO A 485 -5.05 6.80 -16.99
CA PRO A 485 -5.82 5.59 -17.34
C PRO A 485 -6.54 5.71 -18.69
N ASN A 486 -6.64 4.60 -19.42
CA ASN A 486 -7.52 4.44 -20.59
C ASN A 486 -8.95 4.04 -20.16
N PHE A 487 -9.05 3.34 -19.02
CA PHE A 487 -10.31 2.86 -18.47
C PHE A 487 -10.43 3.23 -17.00
N VAL A 488 -11.57 3.78 -16.61
CA VAL A 488 -11.90 4.06 -15.21
C VAL A 488 -13.22 3.39 -14.86
N ALA A 489 -13.27 2.63 -13.77
CA ALA A 489 -14.51 2.18 -13.17
C ALA A 489 -14.75 2.85 -11.81
N CYS A 490 -15.95 3.36 -11.60
CA CYS A 490 -16.42 3.88 -10.33
C CYS A 490 -17.53 2.97 -9.80
N HIS A 491 -17.22 2.16 -8.80
CA HIS A 491 -18.16 1.17 -8.26
C HIS A 491 -19.12 1.76 -7.20
N VAL A 492 -18.91 3.04 -6.83
CA VAL A 492 -19.63 3.73 -5.75
C VAL A 492 -20.14 5.08 -6.27
N GLN A 493 -21.45 5.20 -6.50
CA GLN A 493 -22.05 6.42 -7.06
C GLN A 493 -21.72 7.71 -6.29
N ALA A 494 -21.61 7.64 -4.96
CA ALA A 494 -21.28 8.80 -4.10
C ALA A 494 -19.91 9.43 -4.43
N TYR A 495 -18.98 8.63 -4.96
CA TYR A 495 -17.61 9.08 -5.25
C TYR A 495 -17.55 10.13 -6.36
N LEU A 496 -18.57 10.24 -7.21
CA LEU A 496 -18.68 11.30 -8.21
C LEU A 496 -18.65 12.71 -7.59
N ARG A 497 -19.10 12.85 -6.34
CA ARG A 497 -19.12 14.12 -5.59
C ARG A 497 -17.96 14.24 -4.59
N MET A 498 -17.41 13.12 -4.13
CA MET A 498 -16.39 13.09 -3.09
C MET A 498 -14.96 13.14 -3.64
N TYR A 499 -14.74 12.55 -4.82
CA TYR A 499 -13.40 12.36 -5.38
C TYR A 499 -13.35 12.82 -6.84
N ASP A 500 -12.15 13.15 -7.29
CA ASP A 500 -11.88 13.42 -8.70
C ASP A 500 -11.71 12.13 -9.51
N VAL A 501 -12.80 11.38 -9.68
CA VAL A 501 -12.76 10.06 -10.35
C VAL A 501 -12.35 10.13 -11.82
N THR A 502 -12.45 11.30 -12.45
CA THR A 502 -12.02 11.56 -13.83
C THR A 502 -10.54 11.92 -13.96
N ARG A 503 -9.79 12.03 -12.86
CA ARG A 503 -8.41 12.51 -12.87
C ARG A 503 -7.49 11.67 -13.77
N GLY A 504 -7.01 12.33 -14.82
CA GLY A 504 -6.04 11.79 -15.78
C GLY A 504 -6.62 10.84 -16.84
N LEU A 505 -7.94 10.62 -16.87
CA LEU A 505 -8.56 9.77 -17.88
C LEU A 505 -8.23 10.27 -19.30
N ARG A 506 -7.63 9.42 -20.12
CA ARG A 506 -7.18 9.84 -21.45
C ARG A 506 -8.37 10.25 -22.33
N LYS A 507 -8.10 11.15 -23.30
CA LYS A 507 -9.04 11.45 -24.38
C LYS A 507 -9.42 10.15 -25.11
N ASN A 508 -10.70 10.02 -25.46
CA ASN A 508 -11.30 8.79 -26.01
C ASN A 508 -11.26 7.58 -25.05
N GLY A 509 -11.03 7.81 -23.75
CA GLY A 509 -11.07 6.77 -22.74
C GLY A 509 -12.49 6.28 -22.44
N THR A 510 -12.56 5.26 -21.60
CA THR A 510 -13.82 4.62 -21.19
C THR A 510 -14.06 4.77 -19.70
N PHE A 511 -15.31 5.05 -19.32
CA PHE A 511 -15.76 5.16 -17.94
C PHE A 511 -16.90 4.18 -17.66
N LEU A 512 -16.82 3.38 -16.59
CA LEU A 512 -17.87 2.49 -16.11
C LEU A 512 -18.38 2.98 -14.75
N LEU A 513 -19.69 3.19 -14.62
CA LEU A 513 -20.33 3.59 -13.36
C LEU A 513 -21.29 2.52 -12.84
N ASN A 514 -21.12 2.10 -11.58
CA ASN A 514 -22.18 1.40 -10.86
C ASN A 514 -23.12 2.43 -10.21
N THR A 515 -24.40 2.43 -10.60
CA THR A 515 -25.40 3.41 -10.15
C THR A 515 -26.79 2.79 -10.09
N VAL A 516 -27.62 3.26 -9.14
CA VAL A 516 -29.04 2.89 -9.09
C VAL A 516 -29.92 3.77 -9.99
N TRP A 517 -29.37 4.86 -10.51
CA TRP A 517 -30.09 5.78 -11.39
C TRP A 517 -30.24 5.21 -12.79
N ASP A 518 -31.43 5.42 -13.38
CA ASP A 518 -31.64 5.28 -14.81
C ASP A 518 -30.97 6.42 -15.60
N GLU A 519 -31.03 6.40 -16.93
CA GLU A 519 -30.35 7.40 -17.77
C GLU A 519 -30.76 8.84 -17.40
N LYS A 520 -32.06 9.07 -17.17
CA LYS A 520 -32.58 10.39 -16.83
C LYS A 520 -32.06 10.85 -15.47
N GLY A 521 -32.19 10.01 -14.44
CA GLY A 521 -31.68 10.30 -13.10
C GLY A 521 -30.16 10.49 -13.10
N LEU A 522 -29.43 9.75 -13.92
CA LEU A 522 -27.98 9.89 -14.06
C LEU A 522 -27.61 11.25 -14.67
N ILE A 523 -28.30 11.68 -15.73
CA ILE A 523 -28.11 13.01 -16.32
C ILE A 523 -28.43 14.11 -15.31
N GLU A 524 -29.48 13.98 -14.52
CA GLU A 524 -29.84 15.00 -13.51
C GLU A 524 -28.81 15.07 -12.37
N ASN A 525 -28.26 13.93 -11.94
CA ASN A 525 -27.41 13.86 -10.76
C ASN A 525 -25.90 13.94 -11.02
N LEU A 526 -25.43 13.74 -12.25
CA LEU A 526 -24.01 13.87 -12.59
C LEU A 526 -23.51 15.31 -12.34
N PRO A 527 -22.39 15.51 -11.61
CA PRO A 527 -21.80 16.84 -11.43
C PRO A 527 -21.40 17.46 -12.77
N ASN A 528 -21.56 18.78 -12.89
CA ASN A 528 -21.25 19.52 -14.12
C ASN A 528 -19.78 19.39 -14.52
N LYS A 529 -18.87 19.36 -13.54
CA LYS A 529 -17.44 19.06 -13.74
C LYS A 529 -17.24 17.75 -14.52
N VAL A 530 -17.96 16.69 -14.14
CA VAL A 530 -17.82 15.36 -14.72
C VAL A 530 -18.44 15.32 -16.12
N LYS A 531 -19.65 15.89 -16.27
CA LYS A 531 -20.31 16.06 -17.58
C LYS A 531 -19.42 16.79 -18.59
N ARG A 532 -18.86 17.92 -18.15
CA ARG A 532 -17.94 18.73 -18.96
C ARG A 532 -16.71 17.93 -19.36
N TYR A 533 -16.12 17.20 -18.43
CA TYR A 533 -14.97 16.35 -18.71
C TYR A 533 -15.27 15.28 -19.76
N PHE A 534 -16.42 14.59 -19.65
CA PHE A 534 -16.83 13.57 -20.61
C PHE A 534 -16.99 14.13 -22.03
N ALA A 535 -17.63 15.30 -22.17
CA ALA A 535 -17.84 15.94 -23.46
C ALA A 535 -16.53 16.49 -24.07
N GLN A 536 -15.69 17.16 -23.28
CA GLN A 536 -14.42 17.72 -23.77
C GLN A 536 -13.41 16.66 -24.20
N ASN A 537 -13.43 15.48 -23.56
CA ASN A 537 -12.47 14.40 -23.80
C ASN A 537 -13.03 13.24 -24.62
N ASN A 538 -14.26 13.36 -25.14
CA ASN A 538 -14.92 12.31 -25.94
C ASN A 538 -14.92 10.94 -25.23
N ILE A 539 -15.35 10.92 -23.97
CA ILE A 539 -15.34 9.72 -23.13
C ILE A 539 -16.53 8.82 -23.48
N THR A 540 -16.28 7.51 -23.63
CA THR A 540 -17.35 6.52 -23.72
C THR A 540 -17.80 6.12 -22.32
N VAL A 541 -19.06 6.36 -21.99
CA VAL A 541 -19.58 6.15 -20.63
C VAL A 541 -20.57 4.98 -20.61
N TYR A 542 -20.23 3.95 -19.82
CA TYR A 542 -21.10 2.84 -19.49
C TYR A 542 -21.63 2.98 -18.07
N TYR A 543 -22.87 2.54 -17.83
CA TYR A 543 -23.44 2.47 -16.49
C TYR A 543 -24.23 1.18 -16.29
N ILE A 544 -24.28 0.69 -15.06
CA ILE A 544 -24.96 -0.57 -14.68
C ILE A 544 -25.50 -0.46 -13.25
N ASN A 545 -26.68 -1.03 -12.99
CA ASN A 545 -27.21 -1.19 -11.65
C ASN A 545 -26.82 -2.54 -11.06
N ALA A 546 -25.54 -2.71 -10.72
CA ALA A 546 -25.04 -3.98 -10.18
C ALA A 546 -25.63 -4.29 -8.80
N THR A 547 -26.07 -3.26 -8.06
CA THR A 547 -26.74 -3.42 -6.75
C THR A 547 -28.08 -4.14 -6.90
N GLN A 548 -28.93 -3.68 -7.83
CA GLN A 548 -30.21 -4.33 -8.11
C GLN A 548 -30.01 -5.77 -8.62
N ILE A 549 -29.09 -5.96 -9.57
CA ILE A 549 -28.76 -7.29 -10.11
C ILE A 549 -28.31 -8.24 -8.99
N ALA A 550 -27.45 -7.79 -8.07
CA ALA A 550 -27.00 -8.60 -6.94
C ALA A 550 -28.14 -8.97 -5.98
N GLN A 551 -29.09 -8.08 -5.75
CA GLN A 551 -30.28 -8.35 -4.93
C GLN A 551 -31.20 -9.39 -5.59
N GLU A 552 -31.49 -9.23 -6.88
CA GLU A 552 -32.33 -10.16 -7.65
C GLU A 552 -31.74 -11.58 -7.71
N ILE A 553 -30.41 -11.71 -7.78
CA ILE A 553 -29.71 -13.01 -7.73
C ILE A 553 -29.66 -13.60 -6.31
N GLY A 554 -29.79 -12.76 -5.27
CA GLY A 554 -29.64 -13.17 -3.86
C GLY A 554 -28.19 -13.16 -3.35
N LEU A 555 -27.33 -12.30 -3.91
CA LEU A 555 -25.96 -12.03 -3.44
C LEU A 555 -25.87 -10.88 -2.42
N GLY A 556 -27.00 -10.22 -2.12
CA GLY A 556 -27.06 -9.06 -1.23
C GLY A 556 -26.32 -7.87 -1.84
N ASN A 557 -25.37 -7.29 -1.11
CA ASN A 557 -24.62 -6.10 -1.54
C ASN A 557 -23.33 -6.42 -2.32
N ARG A 558 -23.13 -7.67 -2.78
CA ARG A 558 -21.90 -8.09 -3.46
C ARG A 558 -22.00 -7.87 -4.96
N THR A 559 -21.49 -6.73 -5.44
CA THR A 559 -21.50 -6.32 -6.86
C THR A 559 -20.25 -6.72 -7.62
N ASN A 560 -19.21 -7.16 -6.92
CA ASN A 560 -17.86 -7.38 -7.46
C ASN A 560 -17.81 -8.33 -8.68
N THR A 561 -18.50 -9.47 -8.65
CA THR A 561 -18.50 -10.43 -9.78
C THR A 561 -19.18 -9.86 -11.03
N ILE A 562 -20.25 -9.07 -10.85
CA ILE A 562 -21.01 -8.43 -11.94
C ILE A 562 -20.12 -7.39 -12.62
N LEU A 563 -19.51 -6.51 -11.81
CA LEU A 563 -18.64 -5.43 -12.29
C LEU A 563 -17.34 -5.98 -12.90
N GLN A 564 -16.81 -7.08 -12.38
CA GLN A 564 -15.68 -7.79 -12.99
C GLN A 564 -16.03 -8.33 -14.38
N SER A 565 -17.23 -8.91 -14.56
CA SER A 565 -17.68 -9.40 -15.87
C SER A 565 -17.90 -8.24 -16.84
N ALA A 566 -18.51 -7.13 -16.40
CA ALA A 566 -18.68 -5.91 -17.20
C ALA A 566 -17.33 -5.36 -17.68
N PHE A 567 -16.31 -5.33 -16.80
CA PHE A 567 -14.95 -4.93 -17.18
C PHE A 567 -14.40 -5.76 -18.35
N PHE A 568 -14.47 -7.09 -18.29
CA PHE A 568 -13.95 -7.94 -19.37
C PHE A 568 -14.72 -7.76 -20.69
N ARG A 569 -16.05 -7.61 -20.61
CA ARG A 569 -16.91 -7.42 -21.79
C ARG A 569 -16.73 -6.07 -22.47
N ILE A 570 -16.54 -5.01 -21.68
CA ILE A 570 -16.34 -3.65 -22.20
C ILE A 570 -14.94 -3.51 -22.82
N THR A 571 -13.93 -4.01 -22.13
CA THR A 571 -12.53 -3.70 -22.47
C THR A 571 -11.93 -4.66 -23.49
N ASN A 572 -12.44 -5.89 -23.58
CA ASN A 572 -11.90 -6.94 -24.47
C ASN A 572 -10.37 -7.13 -24.34
N VAL A 573 -9.80 -6.89 -23.14
CA VAL A 573 -8.36 -7.10 -22.86
C VAL A 573 -7.94 -8.55 -23.16
N ILE A 574 -8.87 -9.49 -22.97
CA ILE A 574 -8.80 -10.88 -23.41
C ILE A 574 -10.13 -11.27 -24.07
N PRO A 575 -10.19 -12.34 -24.87
CA PRO A 575 -11.45 -12.82 -25.44
C PRO A 575 -12.52 -13.06 -24.36
N VAL A 576 -13.73 -12.55 -24.59
CA VAL A 576 -14.82 -12.57 -23.60
C VAL A 576 -15.16 -14.00 -23.15
N ASP A 577 -15.20 -14.95 -24.08
CA ASP A 577 -15.52 -16.34 -23.76
C ASP A 577 -14.47 -16.96 -22.83
N LEU A 578 -13.19 -16.66 -23.06
CA LEU A 578 -12.10 -17.08 -22.19
C LEU A 578 -12.22 -16.43 -20.81
N ALA A 579 -12.53 -15.12 -20.74
CA ALA A 579 -12.74 -14.43 -19.47
C ALA A 579 -13.87 -15.08 -18.65
N VAL A 580 -15.02 -15.32 -19.27
CA VAL A 580 -16.20 -15.93 -18.64
C VAL A 580 -15.87 -17.35 -18.15
N GLU A 581 -15.21 -18.16 -18.98
CA GLU A 581 -14.78 -19.51 -18.61
C GLU A 581 -13.87 -19.50 -17.36
N GLN A 582 -12.85 -18.64 -17.36
CA GLN A 582 -11.88 -18.57 -16.27
C GLN A 582 -12.48 -17.97 -14.99
N MET A 583 -13.39 -16.99 -15.10
CA MET A 583 -14.16 -16.49 -13.97
C MET A 583 -14.99 -17.61 -13.33
N LYS A 584 -15.72 -18.41 -14.11
CA LYS A 584 -16.51 -19.54 -13.60
C LYS A 584 -15.62 -20.62 -12.95
N LYS A 585 -14.47 -20.95 -13.56
CA LYS A 585 -13.46 -21.84 -12.95
C LYS A 585 -12.97 -21.34 -11.60
N PHE A 586 -12.66 -20.04 -11.49
CA PHE A 586 -12.18 -19.45 -10.23
C PHE A 586 -13.27 -19.43 -9.14
N ILE A 587 -14.52 -19.15 -9.52
CA ILE A 587 -15.68 -19.24 -8.63
C ILE A 587 -15.78 -20.65 -8.04
N MET A 588 -15.65 -21.70 -8.85
CA MET A 588 -15.67 -23.08 -8.37
C MET A 588 -14.51 -23.38 -7.42
N LYS A 589 -13.29 -22.92 -7.74
CA LYS A 589 -12.12 -23.08 -6.87
C LYS A 589 -12.30 -22.39 -5.51
N SER A 590 -12.87 -21.20 -5.50
CA SER A 590 -13.00 -20.35 -4.30
C SER A 590 -14.22 -20.67 -3.45
N TYR A 591 -15.33 -21.03 -4.09
CA TYR A 591 -16.64 -21.18 -3.45
C TYR A 591 -17.23 -22.58 -3.54
N GLY A 592 -16.58 -23.53 -4.23
CA GLY A 592 -17.08 -24.91 -4.35
C GLY A 592 -17.30 -25.59 -2.99
N LYS A 593 -16.46 -25.26 -1.99
CA LYS A 593 -16.63 -25.75 -0.61
C LYS A 593 -17.81 -25.11 0.15
N LYS A 594 -18.42 -24.04 -0.38
CA LYS A 594 -19.55 -23.32 0.24
C LYS A 594 -20.93 -23.80 -0.25
N GLY A 595 -20.97 -24.76 -1.17
CA GLY A 595 -22.20 -25.34 -1.72
C GLY A 595 -22.59 -24.82 -3.09
N GLU A 596 -23.38 -25.61 -3.81
CA GLU A 596 -23.75 -25.37 -5.22
C GLU A 596 -24.61 -24.13 -5.41
N ASP A 597 -25.50 -23.80 -4.46
CA ASP A 597 -26.32 -22.58 -4.51
C ASP A 597 -25.45 -21.31 -4.58
N VAL A 598 -24.40 -21.23 -3.76
CA VAL A 598 -23.47 -20.09 -3.76
C VAL A 598 -22.72 -19.99 -5.10
N VAL A 599 -22.32 -21.13 -5.66
CA VAL A 599 -21.64 -21.20 -6.97
C VAL A 599 -22.57 -20.72 -8.08
N ASN A 600 -23.80 -21.23 -8.14
CA ASN A 600 -24.79 -20.89 -9.16
C ASN A 600 -25.20 -19.42 -9.12
N LYS A 601 -25.34 -18.83 -7.92
CA LYS A 601 -25.56 -17.39 -7.77
C LYS A 601 -24.42 -16.56 -8.35
N ASN A 602 -23.17 -16.97 -8.13
CA ASN A 602 -22.03 -16.29 -8.72
C ASN A 602 -21.93 -16.51 -10.24
N TYR A 603 -22.33 -17.67 -10.76
CA TYR A 603 -22.43 -17.88 -12.22
C TYR A 603 -23.46 -16.96 -12.87
N ALA A 604 -24.64 -16.82 -12.27
CA ALA A 604 -25.66 -15.88 -12.73
C ALA A 604 -25.12 -14.44 -12.74
N ALA A 605 -24.32 -14.05 -11.73
CA ALA A 605 -23.68 -12.74 -11.69
C ALA A 605 -22.68 -12.50 -12.83
N VAL A 606 -21.96 -13.54 -13.28
CA VAL A 606 -21.07 -13.45 -14.46
C VAL A 606 -21.88 -13.27 -15.75
N ASP A 607 -22.99 -13.98 -15.86
CA ASP A 607 -23.83 -13.97 -17.07
C ASP A 607 -24.55 -12.63 -17.23
N ARG A 608 -25.07 -12.06 -16.13
CA ARG A 608 -25.74 -10.74 -16.07
C ARG A 608 -24.81 -9.54 -16.10
N GLY A 609 -23.49 -9.74 -16.16
CA GLY A 609 -22.51 -8.67 -16.30
C GLY A 609 -22.55 -7.93 -17.64
N ASN A 610 -23.37 -8.38 -18.60
CA ASN A 610 -23.62 -7.73 -19.89
C ASN A 610 -24.79 -6.72 -19.85
N GLU A 611 -25.51 -6.59 -18.73
CA GLU A 611 -26.67 -5.69 -18.57
C GLU A 611 -26.26 -4.21 -18.37
N TYR A 612 -25.07 -3.81 -18.82
CA TYR A 612 -24.67 -2.41 -18.81
C TYR A 612 -25.29 -1.66 -19.99
N HIS A 613 -25.49 -0.36 -19.79
CA HIS A 613 -26.00 0.57 -20.79
C HIS A 613 -24.93 1.60 -21.16
N THR A 614 -25.05 2.21 -22.33
CA THR A 614 -24.20 3.33 -22.75
C THR A 614 -24.96 4.64 -22.55
N LEU A 615 -24.34 5.61 -21.89
CA LEU A 615 -24.91 6.95 -21.73
C LEU A 615 -24.63 7.80 -22.97
N THR A 616 -25.67 8.44 -23.51
CA THR A 616 -25.49 9.42 -24.60
C THR A 616 -24.92 10.72 -24.05
N ILE A 617 -23.74 11.13 -24.51
CA ILE A 617 -23.09 12.38 -24.08
C ILE A 617 -23.59 13.55 -24.92
N ASP A 618 -24.18 14.54 -24.28
CA ASP A 618 -24.58 15.79 -24.93
C ASP A 618 -23.35 16.70 -25.14
N PRO A 619 -23.02 17.08 -26.40
CA PRO A 619 -21.92 18.00 -26.68
C PRO A 619 -22.02 19.35 -25.97
N SER A 620 -23.24 19.80 -25.62
CA SER A 620 -23.47 21.05 -24.89
C SER A 620 -22.80 21.05 -23.50
N TRP A 621 -22.57 19.87 -22.92
CA TRP A 621 -21.93 19.72 -21.61
C TRP A 621 -20.51 20.28 -21.55
N ALA A 622 -19.81 20.36 -22.69
CA ALA A 622 -18.45 20.88 -22.77
C ALA A 622 -18.30 22.32 -22.25
N ASN A 623 -19.40 23.08 -22.15
CA ASN A 623 -19.43 24.47 -21.73
C ASN A 623 -20.16 24.70 -20.39
N LEU A 624 -20.51 23.64 -19.65
CA LEU A 624 -21.16 23.80 -18.35
C LEU A 624 -20.22 24.45 -17.34
N THR A 625 -20.75 25.37 -16.52
CA THR A 625 -20.03 25.89 -15.35
C THR A 625 -20.03 24.85 -14.22
N ASP A 626 -19.02 24.91 -13.34
CA ASP A 626 -19.03 24.08 -12.14
C ASP A 626 -20.26 24.33 -11.28
N ASN A 627 -20.69 23.30 -10.54
CA ASN A 627 -21.75 23.46 -9.56
C ASN A 627 -21.30 24.42 -8.46
N ASP A 628 -22.25 25.19 -7.92
CA ASP A 628 -21.97 26.11 -6.82
C ASP A 628 -21.36 25.37 -5.63
N VAL A 629 -20.26 25.91 -5.10
CA VAL A 629 -19.64 25.40 -3.87
C VAL A 629 -20.54 25.77 -2.70
N VAL A 630 -21.01 24.77 -1.96
CA VAL A 630 -21.80 25.00 -0.74
C VAL A 630 -20.90 25.65 0.30
N ALA A 631 -21.19 26.91 0.63
CA ALA A 631 -20.47 27.63 1.68
C ALA A 631 -20.68 26.95 3.04
N ASN A 632 -19.61 26.79 3.81
CA ASN A 632 -19.66 26.34 5.19
C ASN A 632 -18.84 27.30 6.08
N ASN A 633 -19.12 27.28 7.39
CA ASN A 633 -18.40 28.08 8.38
C ASN A 633 -17.46 27.20 9.23
N ASP A 634 -16.95 26.10 8.66
CA ASP A 634 -16.05 25.21 9.38
C ASP A 634 -14.67 25.87 9.59
N PRO A 635 -13.92 25.46 10.63
CA PRO A 635 -12.59 26.00 10.88
C PRO A 635 -11.65 25.88 9.67
N ALA A 636 -10.73 26.82 9.52
CA ALA A 636 -9.74 26.83 8.44
C ALA A 636 -8.98 25.48 8.34
N PHE A 637 -8.56 24.92 9.48
CA PHE A 637 -7.90 23.60 9.52
C PHE A 637 -8.74 22.48 8.89
N ILE A 638 -10.07 22.52 9.05
CA ILE A 638 -10.97 21.56 8.41
C ILE A 638 -11.01 21.77 6.90
N ASN A 639 -11.19 23.01 6.45
CA ASN A 639 -11.37 23.32 5.03
C ASN A 639 -10.06 23.23 4.22
N GLU A 640 -8.93 23.60 4.83
CA GLU A 640 -7.65 23.74 4.13
C GLU A 640 -6.73 22.52 4.30
N VAL A 641 -6.95 21.66 5.32
CA VAL A 641 -6.10 20.48 5.56
C VAL A 641 -6.93 19.19 5.56
N VAL A 642 -7.93 19.08 6.43
CA VAL A 642 -8.67 17.81 6.62
C VAL A 642 -9.50 17.44 5.39
N ARG A 643 -10.28 18.38 4.82
CA ARG A 643 -11.13 18.14 3.65
C ARG A 643 -10.31 17.78 2.41
N PRO A 644 -9.21 18.46 2.06
CA PRO A 644 -8.33 18.04 0.97
C PRO A 644 -7.78 16.62 1.14
N ILE A 645 -7.31 16.26 2.34
CA ILE A 645 -6.82 14.89 2.61
C ILE A 645 -7.95 13.88 2.42
N ASN A 646 -9.13 14.14 2.99
CA ASN A 646 -10.28 13.26 2.86
C ASN A 646 -10.78 13.14 1.42
N ALA A 647 -10.61 14.17 0.59
CA ALA A 647 -10.94 14.17 -0.84
C ALA A 647 -9.88 13.46 -1.72
N GLN A 648 -8.88 12.81 -1.13
CA GLN A 648 -7.72 12.21 -1.82
C GLN A 648 -6.88 13.25 -2.58
N ASP A 649 -6.87 14.49 -2.10
CA ASP A 649 -6.11 15.63 -2.61
C ASP A 649 -5.00 16.06 -1.65
N GLY A 650 -4.68 15.24 -0.65
CA GLY A 650 -3.60 15.50 0.31
C GLY A 650 -2.22 15.69 -0.34
N ASP A 651 -1.98 15.10 -1.52
CA ASP A 651 -0.76 15.31 -2.30
C ASP A 651 -0.63 16.73 -2.87
N LEU A 652 -1.72 17.50 -2.93
CA LEU A 652 -1.72 18.89 -3.39
C LEU A 652 -1.41 19.89 -2.26
N LEU A 653 -1.41 19.42 -1.00
CA LEU A 653 -1.01 20.26 0.13
C LEU A 653 0.49 20.58 0.06
N LYS A 654 0.80 21.86 0.20
CA LYS A 654 2.17 22.37 0.27
C LYS A 654 2.76 22.12 1.66
N VAL A 655 4.09 22.25 1.78
CA VAL A 655 4.76 22.17 3.09
C VAL A 655 4.22 23.21 4.07
N SER A 656 3.90 24.42 3.61
CA SER A 656 3.33 25.49 4.45
C SER A 656 1.95 25.17 5.06
N ALA A 657 1.20 24.19 4.52
CA ALA A 657 -0.07 23.75 5.08
C ALA A 657 0.08 23.15 6.50
N PHE A 658 1.30 22.75 6.87
CA PHE A 658 1.63 22.16 8.17
C PHE A 658 2.37 23.14 9.10
N LYS A 659 2.43 24.42 8.75
CA LYS A 659 3.07 25.45 9.59
C LYS A 659 2.31 25.63 10.91
N GLY A 660 3.02 25.65 12.04
CA GLY A 660 2.47 25.68 13.39
C GLY A 660 2.07 24.29 13.94
N ILE A 661 2.21 23.24 13.14
CA ILE A 661 2.02 21.83 13.54
C ILE A 661 3.17 20.97 12.97
N GLU A 662 4.37 21.54 12.86
CA GLU A 662 5.56 20.89 12.29
C GLU A 662 5.97 19.61 13.03
N ASP A 663 5.54 19.48 14.29
CA ASP A 663 5.76 18.33 15.16
C ASP A 663 4.73 17.20 14.96
N GLY A 664 3.78 17.37 14.04
CA GLY A 664 2.70 16.41 13.80
C GLY A 664 1.46 16.63 14.67
N THR A 665 1.37 17.73 15.40
CA THR A 665 0.18 18.08 16.20
C THR A 665 -1.09 18.09 15.33
N TRP A 666 -2.17 17.48 15.83
CA TRP A 666 -3.47 17.44 15.15
C TRP A 666 -4.60 17.97 16.03
N GLN A 667 -5.53 18.74 15.44
CA GLN A 667 -6.67 19.26 16.21
C GLN A 667 -7.66 18.12 16.55
N PRO A 668 -8.17 18.06 17.80
CA PRO A 668 -9.14 17.04 18.18
C PRO A 668 -10.52 17.29 17.54
N GLY A 669 -11.32 16.23 17.41
CA GLY A 669 -12.73 16.34 17.02
C GLY A 669 -12.98 16.64 15.53
N THR A 670 -12.00 16.42 14.65
CA THR A 670 -12.16 16.60 13.19
C THR A 670 -13.16 15.60 12.58
N ALA A 671 -13.31 14.42 13.17
CA ALA A 671 -14.19 13.36 12.67
C ALA A 671 -15.66 13.80 12.50
N LYS A 672 -16.13 14.75 13.31
CA LYS A 672 -17.53 15.24 13.24
C LYS A 672 -17.87 15.93 11.91
N TYR A 673 -16.85 16.41 11.18
CA TYR A 673 -16.98 17.08 9.89
C TYR A 673 -16.92 16.13 8.69
N GLU A 674 -16.60 14.84 8.89
CA GLU A 674 -16.46 13.90 7.78
C GLU A 674 -17.79 13.53 7.14
N LYS A 675 -18.81 13.23 7.95
CA LYS A 675 -20.19 12.90 7.52
C LYS A 675 -20.21 11.97 6.30
N ARG A 676 -19.51 10.84 6.43
CA ARG A 676 -19.15 9.96 5.30
C ARG A 676 -20.34 9.38 4.54
N GLY A 677 -21.44 9.08 5.23
CA GLY A 677 -22.67 8.55 4.60
C GLY A 677 -22.48 7.22 3.87
N VAL A 678 -21.57 6.36 4.33
CA VAL A 678 -21.17 5.12 3.61
C VAL A 678 -21.99 3.88 3.96
N ALA A 679 -22.93 3.96 4.91
CA ALA A 679 -23.79 2.83 5.26
C ALA A 679 -24.90 2.62 4.22
N ALA A 680 -25.12 1.38 3.79
CA ALA A 680 -26.28 1.03 2.96
C ALA A 680 -27.57 1.05 3.77
N PHE A 681 -27.49 0.66 5.05
CA PHE A 681 -28.63 0.59 5.97
C PHE A 681 -28.31 1.30 7.29
N VAL A 682 -29.28 2.02 7.82
CA VAL A 682 -29.19 2.71 9.12
C VAL A 682 -30.39 2.33 9.99
N PRO A 683 -30.27 2.41 11.33
CA PRO A 683 -31.41 2.13 12.21
C PRO A 683 -32.42 3.28 12.13
N THR A 684 -33.70 2.97 11.89
CA THR A 684 -34.81 3.91 12.10
C THR A 684 -35.36 3.76 13.52
N TRP A 685 -35.78 4.86 14.16
CA TRP A 685 -36.29 4.86 15.53
C TRP A 685 -37.81 4.92 15.60
N ASN A 686 -38.41 3.91 16.23
CA ASN A 686 -39.83 3.90 16.56
C ASN A 686 -40.04 4.31 18.02
N ALA A 687 -40.67 5.47 18.22
CA ALA A 687 -40.92 6.05 19.54
C ALA A 687 -41.87 5.19 20.40
N GLU A 688 -42.94 4.63 19.84
CA GLU A 688 -43.95 3.84 20.56
C GLU A 688 -43.36 2.57 21.19
N ASN A 689 -42.38 1.97 20.51
CA ASN A 689 -41.70 0.76 20.97
C ASN A 689 -40.55 1.05 21.94
N CYS A 690 -40.15 2.32 22.09
CA CYS A 690 -38.96 2.68 22.84
C CYS A 690 -39.20 2.73 24.35
N ILE A 691 -38.42 1.94 25.10
CA ILE A 691 -38.47 1.92 26.58
C ILE A 691 -37.43 2.85 27.25
N GLN A 692 -36.75 3.71 26.49
CA GLN A 692 -35.77 4.70 26.99
C GLN A 692 -34.64 4.07 27.82
N CYS A 693 -34.11 2.91 27.40
CA CYS A 693 -33.07 2.17 28.14
C CYS A 693 -31.62 2.56 27.78
N ASN A 694 -31.42 3.32 26.68
CA ASN A 694 -30.14 3.77 26.13
C ASN A 694 -29.13 2.66 25.76
N LYS A 695 -29.52 1.37 25.78
CA LYS A 695 -28.64 0.27 25.38
C LYS A 695 -28.10 0.41 23.96
N CYS A 696 -28.93 0.89 23.04
CA CYS A 696 -28.55 1.12 21.64
C CYS A 696 -27.39 2.13 21.49
N ALA A 697 -27.39 3.20 22.30
CA ALA A 697 -26.30 4.17 22.33
C ALA A 697 -25.03 3.57 22.97
N TYR A 698 -25.20 2.84 24.08
CA TYR A 698 -24.09 2.21 24.80
C TYR A 698 -23.29 1.23 23.94
N VAL A 699 -23.97 0.45 23.09
CA VAL A 699 -23.30 -0.55 22.23
C VAL A 699 -22.83 0.01 20.89
N CYS A 700 -23.11 1.28 20.59
CA CYS A 700 -22.75 1.87 19.31
C CYS A 700 -21.23 2.09 19.25
N PRO A 701 -20.49 1.42 18.36
CA PRO A 701 -19.04 1.55 18.31
C PRO A 701 -18.56 2.89 17.71
N HIS A 702 -19.47 3.71 17.18
CA HIS A 702 -19.16 4.99 16.52
C HIS A 702 -19.88 6.19 17.14
N ALA A 703 -20.60 6.00 18.25
CA ALA A 703 -21.45 7.02 18.87
C ALA A 703 -22.39 7.73 17.87
N CYS A 704 -22.91 7.00 16.87
CA CYS A 704 -23.81 7.49 15.82
C CYS A 704 -25.30 7.30 16.15
N ILE A 705 -25.64 6.88 17.36
CA ILE A 705 -27.00 6.87 17.90
C ILE A 705 -26.92 7.29 19.35
N ARG A 706 -27.64 8.36 19.73
CA ARG A 706 -27.53 8.98 21.06
C ARG A 706 -28.89 9.37 21.62
N PRO A 707 -29.08 9.27 22.94
CA PRO A 707 -30.25 9.83 23.60
C PRO A 707 -30.06 11.34 23.81
N PHE A 708 -31.08 12.11 23.44
CA PHE A 708 -31.18 13.54 23.73
C PHE A 708 -32.31 13.79 24.71
N VAL A 709 -32.10 14.72 25.64
CA VAL A 709 -33.10 15.15 26.62
C VAL A 709 -33.26 16.66 26.49
N LEU A 710 -34.46 17.08 26.09
CA LEU A 710 -34.80 18.47 25.80
C LEU A 710 -35.73 19.02 26.88
N THR A 711 -35.47 20.25 27.30
CA THR A 711 -36.43 21.09 28.01
C THR A 711 -37.60 21.48 27.09
N ASP A 712 -38.67 22.05 27.65
CA ASP A 712 -39.79 22.56 26.85
C ASP A 712 -39.33 23.66 25.88
N GLU A 713 -38.39 24.53 26.28
CA GLU A 713 -37.84 25.57 25.40
C GLU A 713 -37.01 24.98 24.26
N GLU A 714 -36.14 24.00 24.55
CA GLU A 714 -35.34 23.31 23.52
C GLU A 714 -36.23 22.49 22.56
N LYS A 715 -37.33 21.92 23.06
CA LYS A 715 -38.30 21.17 22.24
C LYS A 715 -39.09 22.07 21.31
N ALA A 716 -39.37 23.32 21.69
CA ALA A 716 -40.15 24.25 20.86
C ALA A 716 -39.54 24.51 19.48
N GLY A 717 -38.21 24.39 19.34
CA GLY A 717 -37.51 24.52 18.06
C GLY A 717 -37.25 23.19 17.33
N PHE A 718 -37.73 22.06 17.86
CA PHE A 718 -37.46 20.72 17.34
C PHE A 718 -38.75 19.98 16.96
N ASN A 719 -38.96 19.77 15.67
CA ASN A 719 -40.26 19.33 15.14
C ASN A 719 -40.45 17.80 15.07
N ALA A 720 -39.40 16.99 15.23
CA ALA A 720 -39.53 15.54 15.15
C ALA A 720 -40.02 14.92 16.47
N ASP A 721 -40.50 13.68 16.41
CA ASP A 721 -41.12 12.98 17.53
C ASP A 721 -40.21 12.86 18.76
N THR A 722 -40.81 13.03 19.93
CA THR A 722 -40.19 12.86 21.26
C THR A 722 -41.12 12.10 22.18
N LEU A 723 -40.55 11.54 23.27
CA LEU A 723 -41.29 10.87 24.34
C LEU A 723 -41.11 11.63 25.64
N GLU A 724 -42.10 11.67 26.52
CA GLU A 724 -41.88 12.13 27.88
C GLU A 724 -40.90 11.18 28.60
N ILE A 725 -39.85 11.72 29.22
CA ILE A 725 -38.87 10.91 29.93
C ILE A 725 -39.44 10.41 31.27
N LYS A 726 -39.30 9.10 31.50
CA LYS A 726 -39.90 8.44 32.68
C LYS A 726 -38.96 8.39 33.89
N ALA A 727 -37.66 8.30 33.64
CA ALA A 727 -36.61 8.16 34.64
C ALA A 727 -35.24 8.56 34.05
N PRO A 728 -34.26 8.99 34.85
CA PRO A 728 -34.31 9.16 36.31
C PRO A 728 -35.21 10.33 36.76
N ALA A 729 -35.59 10.36 38.05
CA ALA A 729 -36.54 11.33 38.60
C ALA A 729 -36.14 12.80 38.31
N ALA A 730 -34.84 13.10 38.31
CA ALA A 730 -34.31 14.43 38.04
C ALA A 730 -34.58 14.95 36.61
N LEU A 731 -34.88 14.07 35.66
CA LEU A 731 -35.19 14.44 34.29
C LEU A 731 -36.70 14.32 33.98
N LYS A 732 -37.48 13.69 34.86
CA LYS A 732 -38.90 13.36 34.62
C LYS A 732 -39.69 14.59 34.14
N GLY A 733 -40.48 14.41 33.08
CA GLY A 733 -41.27 15.48 32.46
C GLY A 733 -40.57 16.20 31.31
N MET A 734 -39.26 16.02 31.11
CA MET A 734 -38.55 16.49 29.91
C MET A 734 -38.81 15.58 28.68
N HIS A 735 -38.35 16.01 27.50
CA HIS A 735 -38.56 15.31 26.24
C HIS A 735 -37.35 14.46 25.85
N PHE A 736 -37.54 13.17 25.65
CA PHE A 736 -36.55 12.20 25.23
C PHE A 736 -36.63 11.93 23.72
N ARG A 737 -35.48 11.89 23.06
CA ARG A 737 -35.35 11.39 21.69
C ARG A 737 -34.14 10.47 21.56
N MET A 738 -34.31 9.34 20.90
CA MET A 738 -33.18 8.56 20.41
C MET A 738 -32.90 8.98 18.97
N GLN A 739 -31.82 9.73 18.75
CA GLN A 739 -31.49 10.25 17.43
C GLN A 739 -30.33 9.46 16.83
N VAL A 740 -30.42 9.20 15.53
CA VAL A 740 -29.39 8.55 14.73
C VAL A 740 -28.66 9.59 13.88
N GLY A 741 -27.33 9.58 13.94
CA GLY A 741 -26.45 10.34 13.05
C GLY A 741 -26.18 9.49 11.82
N VAL A 742 -27.12 9.53 10.86
CA VAL A 742 -27.15 8.63 9.70
C VAL A 742 -25.89 8.72 8.84
N LEU A 743 -25.26 9.89 8.76
CA LEU A 743 -24.03 10.13 8.00
C LEU A 743 -22.74 9.63 8.68
N ASP A 744 -22.79 9.34 9.99
CA ASP A 744 -21.66 8.76 10.74
C ASP A 744 -21.89 7.27 11.05
N CYS A 745 -23.09 6.76 10.79
CA CYS A 745 -23.42 5.36 10.97
C CYS A 745 -22.72 4.47 9.91
N LEU A 746 -22.23 3.31 10.34
CA LEU A 746 -21.64 2.29 9.45
C LEU A 746 -22.53 1.06 9.25
N GLY A 747 -23.78 1.10 9.71
CA GLY A 747 -24.77 0.04 9.46
C GLY A 747 -24.48 -1.31 10.12
N CYS A 748 -23.69 -1.36 11.21
CA CYS A 748 -23.31 -2.61 11.87
C CYS A 748 -24.47 -3.42 12.49
N GLY A 749 -25.65 -2.82 12.68
CA GLY A 749 -26.83 -3.50 13.23
C GLY A 749 -26.83 -3.71 14.74
N ASN A 750 -25.70 -3.54 15.45
CA ASN A 750 -25.57 -3.78 16.89
C ASN A 750 -26.69 -3.13 17.73
N CYS A 751 -27.04 -1.87 17.42
CA CYS A 751 -28.06 -1.15 18.16
C CYS A 751 -29.47 -1.74 17.97
N ALA A 752 -29.79 -2.24 16.78
CA ALA A 752 -31.06 -2.88 16.48
C ALA A 752 -31.14 -4.27 17.13
N ASP A 753 -30.04 -5.03 17.08
CA ASP A 753 -29.94 -6.38 17.67
C ASP A 753 -30.15 -6.37 19.19
N VAL A 754 -29.49 -5.45 19.91
CA VAL A 754 -29.64 -5.38 21.38
C VAL A 754 -30.92 -4.71 21.85
N CYS A 755 -31.75 -4.19 20.95
CA CYS A 755 -32.90 -3.38 21.32
C CYS A 755 -34.00 -4.26 21.95
N PRO A 756 -34.25 -4.16 23.27
CA PRO A 756 -35.26 -5.01 23.92
C PRO A 756 -36.69 -4.63 23.50
N GLY A 757 -36.88 -3.40 23.01
CA GLY A 757 -38.17 -2.87 22.59
C GLY A 757 -39.26 -2.96 23.65
N ASN A 758 -40.50 -2.80 23.22
CA ASN A 758 -41.68 -3.08 24.02
C ASN A 758 -42.47 -4.21 23.35
N PRO A 759 -42.43 -5.44 23.89
CA PRO A 759 -43.16 -6.57 23.31
C PRO A 759 -44.66 -6.32 23.15
N LYS A 760 -45.25 -5.45 23.97
CA LYS A 760 -46.68 -5.10 23.91
C LYS A 760 -47.02 -4.06 22.83
N ALA A 761 -46.03 -3.36 22.27
CA ALA A 761 -46.22 -2.32 21.26
C ALA A 761 -45.73 -2.72 19.85
N GLY A 762 -45.23 -3.95 19.69
CA GLY A 762 -44.77 -4.45 18.39
C GLY A 762 -43.31 -4.87 18.34
N GLY A 763 -42.63 -4.97 19.49
CA GLY A 763 -41.28 -5.53 19.58
C GLY A 763 -40.18 -4.47 19.56
N PRO A 764 -39.04 -4.68 18.87
CA PRO A 764 -37.90 -3.77 18.85
C PRO A 764 -38.27 -2.34 18.43
N ALA A 765 -37.58 -1.36 19.02
CA ALA A 765 -37.74 0.07 18.71
C ALA A 765 -36.81 0.56 17.59
N LEU A 766 -35.97 -0.33 17.07
CA LEU A 766 -35.01 -0.02 16.01
C LEU A 766 -35.10 -1.10 14.94
N LYS A 767 -35.16 -0.67 13.68
CA LYS A 767 -35.12 -1.55 12.51
C LYS A 767 -34.11 -0.98 11.51
N MET A 768 -33.35 -1.85 10.84
CA MET A 768 -32.45 -1.41 9.77
C MET A 768 -33.27 -1.14 8.51
N VAL A 769 -33.13 0.06 7.94
CA VAL A 769 -33.78 0.52 6.69
C VAL A 769 -32.74 1.14 5.76
N HIS A 770 -33.08 1.34 4.49
CA HIS A 770 -32.16 1.96 3.54
C HIS A 770 -31.83 3.38 3.97
N ILE A 771 -30.56 3.78 3.82
CA ILE A 771 -30.12 5.12 4.23
C ILE A 771 -30.89 6.23 3.50
N GLU A 772 -31.28 6.01 2.24
CA GLU A 772 -32.03 6.98 1.42
C GLU A 772 -33.37 7.36 2.04
N ASP A 773 -34.00 6.45 2.79
CA ASP A 773 -35.27 6.68 3.47
C ASP A 773 -35.11 7.52 4.75
N GLU A 774 -33.88 7.69 5.24
CA GLU A 774 -33.57 8.29 6.55
C GLU A 774 -32.59 9.47 6.44
N LEU A 775 -32.29 9.97 5.22
CA LEU A 775 -31.35 11.09 5.03
C LEU A 775 -31.80 12.37 5.75
N ASP A 776 -33.11 12.59 5.90
CA ASP A 776 -33.67 13.73 6.61
C ASP A 776 -33.30 13.74 8.11
N GLU A 777 -32.97 12.59 8.69
CA GLU A 777 -32.52 12.49 10.08
C GLU A 777 -31.15 13.15 10.32
N ALA A 778 -30.38 13.43 9.26
CA ALA A 778 -29.14 14.20 9.38
C ALA A 778 -29.40 15.62 9.91
N ALA A 779 -30.46 16.28 9.42
CA ALA A 779 -30.82 17.63 9.87
C ALA A 779 -31.29 17.62 11.34
N ASN A 780 -32.03 16.58 11.75
CA ASN A 780 -32.44 16.39 13.14
C ASN A 780 -31.23 16.18 14.07
N TRP A 781 -30.28 15.33 13.66
CA TRP A 781 -29.03 15.13 14.39
C TRP A 781 -28.25 16.43 14.56
N ASP A 782 -28.04 17.19 13.49
CA ASP A 782 -27.28 18.44 13.53
C ASP A 782 -27.97 19.49 14.40
N TYR A 783 -29.30 19.58 14.34
CA TYR A 783 -30.08 20.44 15.22
C TYR A 783 -29.85 20.08 16.70
N LEU A 784 -30.00 18.79 17.04
CA LEU A 784 -29.90 18.32 18.42
C LEU A 784 -28.50 18.51 18.99
N VAL A 785 -27.45 18.21 18.22
CA VAL A 785 -26.06 18.42 18.65
C VAL A 785 -25.73 19.90 18.87
N LYS A 786 -26.32 20.80 18.07
CA LYS A 786 -26.04 22.24 18.15
C LYS A 786 -26.84 22.98 19.21
N ASN A 787 -28.12 22.62 19.38
CA ASN A 787 -29.08 23.43 20.14
C ASN A 787 -29.53 22.79 21.46
N VAL A 788 -29.24 21.52 21.72
CA VAL A 788 -29.63 20.85 22.97
C VAL A 788 -28.44 20.73 23.91
N SER A 789 -28.58 21.31 25.10
CA SER A 789 -27.55 21.25 26.14
C SER A 789 -27.55 19.91 26.87
N SER A 790 -26.35 19.43 27.25
CA SER A 790 -26.21 18.22 28.06
C SER A 790 -26.89 18.36 29.41
N LYS A 791 -27.61 17.31 29.84
CA LYS A 791 -28.27 17.25 31.15
C LYS A 791 -27.50 16.40 32.17
N GLN A 792 -26.23 16.09 31.87
CA GLN A 792 -25.38 15.21 32.68
C GLN A 792 -25.17 15.71 34.12
N ASN A 793 -25.24 17.02 34.36
CA ASN A 793 -25.08 17.63 35.69
C ASN A 793 -26.27 17.38 36.63
N LEU A 794 -27.41 16.94 36.10
CA LEU A 794 -28.63 16.67 36.89
C LEU A 794 -28.69 15.24 37.44
N ILE A 795 -27.76 14.36 37.03
CA ILE A 795 -27.80 12.94 37.33
C ILE A 795 -26.40 12.41 37.67
N ASP A 796 -26.34 11.27 38.37
CA ASP A 796 -25.11 10.49 38.45
C ASP A 796 -24.96 9.63 37.18
N VAL A 797 -24.06 10.06 36.29
CA VAL A 797 -23.74 9.36 35.03
C VAL A 797 -23.06 8.00 35.24
N LYS A 798 -22.52 7.73 36.43
CA LYS A 798 -21.86 6.44 36.74
C LYS A 798 -22.82 5.41 37.36
N ALA A 799 -24.04 5.82 37.72
CA ALA A 799 -24.96 4.97 38.47
C ALA A 799 -25.42 3.72 37.70
N ASN A 800 -25.61 3.80 36.37
CA ASN A 800 -26.04 2.68 35.54
C ASN A 800 -25.82 2.97 34.04
N VAL A 801 -25.98 1.93 33.22
CA VAL A 801 -25.85 2.00 31.74
C VAL A 801 -26.75 3.06 31.11
N LYS A 802 -27.98 3.25 31.62
CA LYS A 802 -28.89 4.27 31.07
C LYS A 802 -28.33 5.67 31.29
N ASN A 803 -27.91 5.98 32.51
CA ASN A 803 -27.41 7.29 32.90
C ASN A 803 -26.09 7.65 32.23
N SER A 804 -25.20 6.67 32.02
CA SER A 804 -23.90 6.92 31.38
C SER A 804 -24.03 7.47 29.96
N GLN A 805 -25.15 7.16 29.28
CA GLN A 805 -25.39 7.61 27.90
C GLN A 805 -25.98 9.02 27.79
N PHE A 806 -26.29 9.67 28.91
CA PHE A 806 -26.64 11.10 28.90
C PHE A 806 -25.41 12.01 29.07
N ALA A 807 -24.22 11.44 29.25
CA ALA A 807 -22.97 12.18 29.22
C ALA A 807 -22.56 12.47 27.77
N THR A 808 -22.07 13.68 27.52
CA THR A 808 -21.69 14.18 26.18
C THR A 808 -20.38 14.94 26.22
#